data_AF-A0A8H4P8P1-F1
#
_entry.id   AF-A0A8H4P8P1-F1
#
_cell.length_a   1.000
_cell.length_b   1.000
_cell.length_c   1.000
_cell.angle_alpha   90.00
_cell.angle_beta   90.00
_cell.angle_gamma   90.00
#
_symmetry.space_group_name_H-M   'P 1'
#
loop_
_entity.id
_entity.type
_entity.pdbx_description
1 polymer ?
#
loop_
_entity_poly.entity_id
_entity_poly.type
_entity_poly.pdbx_seq_one_letter_code
_entity_poly.pdbx_strand_id
1 'polypeptide(L)'
;MDQTTYPGDDIIPDAEMVYNQTRTIAAPASDIFPWIMQLGKGRGGWYLTWRWERMLPKSWAASRVLNPVFQQLKPGDRVPDYGTKDDYFDVVSIDPPRSLVYESLRFGTKFTWAILLHETDPSDGSGHVQTVVHLRFRGKIASTGLKRTVIVRLGGILDHITTAPMLSGLAERVEKEHSQWRYASIGIQDTYCTSAEADVAALPLYTHAPLSHPEKEIRLLELLPGNTNDKIRCKIHHREIIAPTTSPSKRKSLKAIQATLDSDWGVKETIEGRYLFFSQALGTLQWDHPDPEFDQSLYEVIALDEFQPRFEALSYTWGTEPPCGFIIVEGTTVTKFPVRENLLAALQQLRYTDKSRTLWIDAVCINQNDNDERRIQVGRMASIYRLCYRVVVWLGPEEYNSNIALQALNKIGLQVELFTDWSRTLSPDGTEKSWFLPETVIPYDEETWSAIGRLLERPWFRRLWVVQEFKLGNSRSVMQCGQEVIPTSIFRRAVVCLSQKLDRAKEISWETLLDTNQLVYSSDKLCFRVTMSQVKEKLCSDPRDKIYGVLSLAPKGLAADVPADYTKDPGQLFLDLFLAHAKNIKRLEMFHQCSQLSRNLDVPSWVPDWTAPSMVRQLIEDQFSAAFSQAEFSFTPPNMLHVTGVHCAFISETLSYMPDEATDAEKIRIARSWHPEDLETGTYITGESMRMAHAKTICMNTLEERFPGFQLQPDEAFWEDQDFDHPLFGDDLDDVPDSYEIPLEYRDIQNALNRCSNRRYFKTDEGYIGIAPADTQPDDAIVVLLGCSRPLVLRPTTDDQWILIGECFVLGLNDAIALLGPLPEPWRVREIFSDGERYVPHFYNPDEDIVTLEDPRLDLLDEWESIEHEVDADDPEIYNYIRHKVTGEITPFDPRLSADGLRARGVPLRQFDLT
;
A
#
# COMPACT_ATOMS: atom_id res chain seq x y z
N MET A 1 45.16 20.90 16.73
CA MET A 1 45.76 19.61 16.35
C MET A 1 47.07 19.89 15.65
N ASP A 2 48.17 19.40 16.22
CA ASP A 2 49.52 19.49 15.66
C ASP A 2 49.96 18.07 15.24
N GLN A 3 49.15 17.41 14.39
CA GLN A 3 49.51 16.17 13.72
C GLN A 3 50.06 16.52 12.34
N THR A 4 51.33 16.22 12.11
CA THR A 4 52.02 16.49 10.84
C THR A 4 51.63 15.52 9.71
N THR A 5 50.85 14.47 9.99
CA THR A 5 50.34 13.48 9.01
C THR A 5 48.99 12.91 9.44
N TYR A 6 48.03 12.83 8.52
CA TYR A 6 46.69 12.23 8.71
C TYR A 6 46.56 10.86 8.00
N PRO A 7 45.62 9.97 8.40
CA PRO A 7 45.35 8.73 7.67
C PRO A 7 45.11 8.97 6.17
N GLY A 8 45.81 8.23 5.31
CA GLY A 8 45.76 8.38 3.86
C GLY A 8 46.79 9.37 3.26
N ASP A 9 47.50 10.15 4.09
CA ASP A 9 48.54 11.08 3.62
C ASP A 9 49.75 10.35 3.00
N ASP A 10 50.02 9.12 3.44
CA ASP A 10 51.13 8.26 3.00
C ASP A 10 50.88 7.63 1.63
N ILE A 11 49.63 7.55 1.19
CA ILE A 11 49.25 7.04 -0.13
C ILE A 11 49.67 8.02 -1.24
N ILE A 12 49.62 9.32 -0.96
CA ILE A 12 50.09 10.40 -1.84
C ILE A 12 50.99 11.35 -1.04
N PRO A 13 52.24 10.96 -0.74
CA PRO A 13 53.12 11.68 0.18
C PRO A 13 53.56 13.05 -0.37
N ASP A 14 53.62 13.20 -1.70
CA ASP A 14 53.99 14.41 -2.42
C ASP A 14 52.79 15.05 -3.16
N ALA A 15 51.64 15.10 -2.48
CA ALA A 15 50.42 15.70 -3.02
C ALA A 15 50.61 17.18 -3.38
N GLU A 16 50.22 17.56 -4.60
CA GLU A 16 50.22 18.96 -5.05
C GLU A 16 48.90 19.67 -4.73
N MET A 17 47.81 18.91 -4.59
CA MET A 17 46.50 19.38 -4.15
C MET A 17 46.21 18.81 -2.78
N VAL A 18 45.99 19.69 -1.80
CA VAL A 18 45.52 19.32 -0.47
C VAL A 18 44.35 20.23 -0.12
N TYR A 19 43.20 19.63 0.14
CA TYR A 19 41.97 20.32 0.51
C TYR A 19 41.41 19.72 1.81
N ASN A 20 40.93 20.59 2.69
CA ASN A 20 40.36 20.19 3.98
C ASN A 20 39.02 20.90 4.15
N GLN A 21 37.99 20.12 4.48
CA GLN A 21 36.70 20.63 4.90
C GLN A 21 36.35 20.03 6.25
N THR A 22 35.96 20.88 7.19
CA THR A 22 35.56 20.44 8.53
C THR A 22 34.16 20.91 8.84
N ARG A 23 33.44 20.10 9.62
CA ARG A 23 32.19 20.48 10.26
C ARG A 23 32.11 19.82 11.63
N THR A 24 31.76 20.59 12.65
CA THR A 24 31.39 20.04 13.96
C THR A 24 29.94 19.55 13.89
N ILE A 25 29.72 18.30 14.27
CA ILE A 25 28.39 17.67 14.38
C ILE A 25 28.11 17.39 15.85
N ALA A 26 26.91 17.73 16.30
CA ALA A 26 26.46 17.54 17.69
C ALA A 26 26.06 16.09 17.98
N ALA A 27 27.00 15.15 17.81
CA ALA A 27 26.84 13.73 18.10
C ALA A 27 28.20 13.08 18.38
N PRO A 28 28.28 11.98 19.14
CA PRO A 28 29.51 11.22 19.31
C PRO A 28 29.92 10.53 18.01
N ALA A 29 31.21 10.21 17.88
CA ALA A 29 31.74 9.63 16.65
C ALA A 29 31.11 8.26 16.35
N SER A 30 30.71 7.51 17.39
CA SER A 30 29.99 6.23 17.27
C SER A 30 28.67 6.33 16.50
N ASP A 31 28.01 7.49 16.55
CA ASP A 31 26.68 7.69 15.97
C ASP A 31 26.81 8.25 14.55
N ILE A 32 27.89 8.97 14.26
CA ILE A 32 28.20 9.48 12.92
C ILE A 32 28.80 8.39 12.03
N PHE A 33 29.60 7.47 12.59
CA PHE A 33 30.36 6.50 11.81
C PHE A 33 29.50 5.55 10.94
N PRO A 34 28.36 5.01 11.41
CA PRO A 34 27.46 4.19 10.59
C PRO A 34 26.92 4.91 9.34
N TRP A 35 26.73 6.23 9.42
CA TRP A 35 26.31 7.05 8.28
C TRP A 35 27.43 7.16 7.26
N ILE A 36 28.69 7.30 7.69
CA ILE A 36 29.85 7.35 6.79
C ILE A 36 30.07 5.98 6.11
N MET A 37 29.82 4.87 6.81
CA MET A 37 29.95 3.50 6.28
C MET A 37 29.03 3.21 5.08
N GLN A 38 27.87 3.85 5.01
CA GLN A 38 26.93 3.65 3.90
C GLN A 38 27.05 4.69 2.78
N LEU A 39 28.01 5.63 2.81
CA LEU A 39 28.24 6.59 1.73
C LEU A 39 28.50 5.88 0.38
N GLY A 40 27.93 6.41 -0.71
CA GLY A 40 28.20 5.95 -2.07
C GLY A 40 26.97 5.84 -2.99
N LYS A 41 27.20 5.87 -4.31
CA LYS A 41 26.17 5.62 -5.32
C LYS A 41 25.74 4.14 -5.29
N GLY A 42 24.43 3.90 -5.33
CA GLY A 42 23.86 2.56 -5.12
C GLY A 42 23.95 2.07 -3.67
N ARG A 43 24.35 2.95 -2.73
CA ARG A 43 24.39 2.70 -1.28
C ARG A 43 23.46 3.71 -0.59
N GLY A 44 23.94 4.38 0.45
CA GLY A 44 23.23 5.44 1.16
C GLY A 44 23.25 6.82 0.50
N GLY A 45 23.92 7.00 -0.64
CA GLY A 45 24.09 8.29 -1.33
C GLY A 45 25.19 9.18 -0.71
N TRP A 46 25.39 10.40 -1.22
CA TRP A 46 26.43 11.35 -0.77
C TRP A 46 25.87 12.54 0.05
N TYR A 47 24.74 12.34 0.75
CA TYR A 47 24.16 13.23 1.77
C TYR A 47 24.18 14.73 1.51
N LEU A 48 23.61 15.22 0.42
CA LEU A 48 23.39 16.66 0.31
C LEU A 48 22.30 17.11 1.30
N THR A 49 22.21 18.42 1.57
CA THR A 49 21.10 18.93 2.39
C THR A 49 19.79 18.80 1.63
N TRP A 50 18.67 18.72 2.36
CA TRP A 50 17.35 18.55 1.76
C TRP A 50 17.02 19.57 0.65
N ARG A 51 17.53 20.80 0.75
CA ARG A 51 17.31 21.86 -0.24
C ARG A 51 17.99 21.55 -1.57
N TRP A 52 19.18 20.96 -1.53
CA TRP A 52 19.94 20.59 -2.71
C TRP A 52 19.44 19.27 -3.30
N GLU A 53 19.05 18.30 -2.47
CA GLU A 53 18.49 17.02 -2.95
C GLU A 53 17.19 17.20 -3.75
N ARG A 54 16.36 18.21 -3.42
CA ARG A 54 15.15 18.54 -4.20
C ARG A 54 15.43 18.97 -5.64
N MET A 55 16.66 19.40 -5.93
CA MET A 55 17.07 19.84 -7.27
C MET A 55 17.79 18.74 -8.04
N LEU A 56 17.96 17.55 -7.45
CA LEU A 56 18.64 16.41 -8.08
C LEU A 56 17.64 15.35 -8.55
N PRO A 57 18.03 14.51 -9.54
CA PRO A 57 17.24 13.34 -9.93
C PRO A 57 16.91 12.45 -8.73
N LYS A 58 15.68 11.90 -8.68
CA LYS A 58 15.22 11.02 -7.58
C LYS A 58 16.15 9.82 -7.34
N SER A 59 16.76 9.28 -8.39
CA SER A 59 17.74 8.18 -8.30
C SER A 59 19.03 8.55 -7.57
N TRP A 60 19.27 9.83 -7.31
CA TRP A 60 20.44 10.33 -6.57
C TRP A 60 20.09 10.72 -5.13
N ALA A 61 18.82 10.56 -4.72
CA ALA A 61 18.38 10.85 -3.36
C ALA A 61 19.14 9.98 -2.35
N ALA A 62 19.76 10.61 -1.36
CA ALA A 62 20.52 9.90 -0.36
C ALA A 62 19.62 9.40 0.77
N SER A 63 19.84 8.17 1.22
CA SER A 63 19.08 7.52 2.29
C SER A 63 18.99 8.41 3.52
N ARG A 64 17.80 8.43 4.15
CA ARG A 64 17.54 9.12 5.41
C ARG A 64 17.40 8.17 6.60
N VAL A 65 17.76 6.91 6.40
CA VAL A 65 17.81 5.87 7.44
C VAL A 65 19.12 5.07 7.29
N LEU A 66 19.59 4.51 8.41
CA LEU A 66 20.69 3.54 8.38
C LEU A 66 20.21 2.21 7.84
N ASN A 67 20.92 1.67 6.84
CA ASN A 67 20.63 0.36 6.29
C ASN A 67 21.67 -0.66 6.81
N PRO A 68 21.25 -1.73 7.51
CA PRO A 68 22.15 -2.77 8.03
C PRO A 68 23.03 -3.42 6.95
N VAL A 69 22.54 -3.55 5.71
CA VAL A 69 23.28 -4.15 4.59
C VAL A 69 24.55 -3.36 4.27
N PHE A 70 24.49 -2.03 4.36
CA PHE A 70 25.62 -1.18 4.00
C PHE A 70 26.69 -1.08 5.10
N GLN A 71 26.45 -1.63 6.29
CA GLN A 71 27.40 -1.59 7.40
C GLN A 71 28.54 -2.61 7.25
N GLN A 72 28.52 -3.44 6.21
CA GLN A 72 29.49 -4.50 5.95
C GLN A 72 30.68 -4.09 5.04
N LEU A 73 30.88 -2.78 4.81
CA LEU A 73 31.97 -2.25 3.97
C LEU A 73 33.34 -2.65 4.55
N LYS A 74 34.28 -3.09 3.69
CA LYS A 74 35.64 -3.49 4.09
C LYS A 74 36.72 -2.96 3.15
N PRO A 75 37.99 -2.88 3.59
CA PRO A 75 39.11 -2.56 2.71
C PRO A 75 39.17 -3.48 1.50
N GLY A 76 39.36 -2.89 0.31
CA GLY A 76 39.33 -3.57 -0.98
C GLY A 76 37.98 -3.52 -1.70
N ASP A 77 36.90 -3.12 -1.03
CA ASP A 77 35.61 -2.92 -1.69
C ASP A 77 35.63 -1.69 -2.60
N ARG A 78 34.82 -1.73 -3.67
CA ARG A 78 34.70 -0.65 -4.66
C ARG A 78 33.31 -0.02 -4.62
N VAL A 79 33.28 1.31 -4.48
CA VAL A 79 32.05 2.12 -4.40
C VAL A 79 31.94 2.98 -5.67
N PRO A 80 30.86 2.82 -6.48
CA PRO A 80 30.64 3.66 -7.66
C PRO A 80 30.46 5.14 -7.31
N ASP A 81 30.78 6.02 -8.27
CA ASP A 81 30.62 7.47 -8.15
C ASP A 81 29.62 8.04 -9.19
N TYR A 82 29.14 9.28 -8.99
CA TYR A 82 28.20 9.97 -9.89
C TYR A 82 28.88 10.66 -11.10
N GLY A 83 30.18 10.44 -11.29
CA GLY A 83 30.92 10.87 -12.49
C GLY A 83 30.59 10.02 -13.73
N THR A 84 31.62 9.75 -14.54
CA THR A 84 31.53 8.84 -15.67
C THR A 84 31.33 7.38 -15.23
N LYS A 85 30.97 6.49 -16.16
CA LYS A 85 30.72 5.05 -15.89
C LYS A 85 31.93 4.34 -15.24
N ASP A 86 33.12 4.90 -15.40
CA ASP A 86 34.38 4.33 -14.90
C ASP A 86 34.89 4.99 -13.61
N ASP A 87 34.16 5.95 -13.02
CA ASP A 87 34.58 6.63 -11.79
C ASP A 87 34.14 5.83 -10.53
N TYR A 88 35.11 5.47 -9.70
CA TYR A 88 34.90 4.70 -8.47
C TYR A 88 35.83 5.14 -7.33
N PHE A 89 35.45 4.75 -6.12
CA PHE A 89 36.24 4.83 -4.89
C PHE A 89 36.58 3.43 -4.40
N ASP A 90 37.86 3.11 -4.30
CA ASP A 90 38.36 1.90 -3.65
C ASP A 90 38.57 2.19 -2.15
N VAL A 91 38.02 1.36 -1.28
CA VAL A 91 38.19 1.48 0.17
C VAL A 91 39.60 1.03 0.54
N VAL A 92 40.40 1.93 1.10
CA VAL A 92 41.79 1.62 1.48
C VAL A 92 41.89 1.19 2.93
N SER A 93 41.23 1.91 3.83
CA SER A 93 41.24 1.59 5.26
C SER A 93 39.98 2.08 5.96
N ILE A 94 39.60 1.33 6.99
CA ILE A 94 38.48 1.63 7.88
C ILE A 94 38.99 1.42 9.30
N ASP A 95 38.90 2.45 10.15
CA ASP A 95 39.25 2.39 11.58
C ASP A 95 38.07 2.94 12.39
N PRO A 96 37.06 2.13 12.75
CA PRO A 96 35.88 2.60 13.47
C PRO A 96 36.19 3.05 14.92
N PRO A 97 35.53 4.12 15.43
CA PRO A 97 34.69 5.09 14.73
C PRO A 97 35.51 6.29 14.19
N ARG A 98 36.82 6.15 13.97
CA ARG A 98 37.76 7.26 13.79
C ARG A 98 37.99 7.67 12.35
N SER A 99 38.06 6.73 11.40
CA SER A 99 38.34 7.09 10.01
C SER A 99 37.84 6.10 8.95
N LEU A 100 37.56 6.64 7.77
CA LEU A 100 37.33 5.92 6.51
C LEU A 100 38.14 6.59 5.41
N VAL A 101 38.98 5.82 4.71
CA VAL A 101 39.86 6.33 3.64
C VAL A 101 39.53 5.64 2.32
N TYR A 102 39.20 6.46 1.32
CA TYR A 102 39.05 6.04 -0.07
C TYR A 102 40.23 6.47 -0.93
N GLU A 103 40.47 5.71 -1.97
CA GLU A 103 41.31 6.02 -3.11
C GLU A 103 40.46 6.08 -4.37
N SER A 104 40.69 7.04 -5.26
CA SER A 104 39.96 7.13 -6.52
C SER A 104 40.89 7.54 -7.66
N LEU A 105 40.59 7.10 -8.88
CA LEU A 105 41.29 7.51 -10.09
C LEU A 105 40.33 8.31 -10.98
N ARG A 106 40.54 9.63 -11.10
CA ARG A 106 39.73 10.49 -11.98
C ARG A 106 40.63 11.24 -12.95
N PHE A 107 40.24 11.32 -14.23
CA PHE A 107 41.03 11.99 -15.28
C PHE A 107 42.50 11.51 -15.37
N GLY A 108 42.75 10.22 -15.08
CA GLY A 108 44.10 9.64 -15.04
C GLY A 108 44.97 10.13 -13.87
N THR A 109 44.37 10.77 -12.87
CA THR A 109 45.03 11.27 -11.65
C THR A 109 44.51 10.53 -10.43
N LYS A 110 45.42 10.11 -9.56
CA LYS A 110 45.13 9.42 -8.31
C LYS A 110 44.80 10.42 -7.20
N PHE A 111 43.73 10.15 -6.46
CA PHE A 111 43.26 10.95 -5.33
C PHE A 111 42.99 10.09 -4.10
N THR A 112 43.05 10.73 -2.93
CA THR A 112 42.65 10.14 -1.65
C THR A 112 41.58 11.01 -1.01
N TRP A 113 40.58 10.37 -0.40
CA TRP A 113 39.52 11.00 0.39
C TRP A 113 39.51 10.35 1.76
N ALA A 114 39.97 11.06 2.78
CA ALA A 114 39.93 10.62 4.16
C ALA A 114 38.82 11.36 4.92
N ILE A 115 37.90 10.62 5.52
CA ILE A 115 36.90 11.15 6.45
C ILE A 115 37.37 10.78 7.85
N LEU A 116 37.68 11.80 8.66
CA LEU A 116 38.26 11.65 9.99
C LEU A 116 37.28 12.18 11.04
N LEU A 117 37.07 11.44 12.11
CA LEU A 117 36.21 11.82 13.23
C LEU A 117 37.07 12.12 14.45
N HIS A 118 36.94 13.34 14.96
CA HIS A 118 37.64 13.79 16.16
C HIS A 118 36.66 14.34 17.18
N GLU A 119 36.42 13.58 18.24
CA GLU A 119 35.64 14.08 19.38
C GLU A 119 36.39 15.21 20.07
N THR A 120 35.67 16.28 20.41
CA THR A 120 36.20 17.42 21.17
C THR A 120 35.72 17.35 22.61
N ASP A 121 36.62 17.65 23.56
CA ASP A 121 36.25 17.81 24.96
C ASP A 121 35.21 18.93 25.13
N PRO A 122 34.15 18.74 25.94
CA PRO A 122 33.13 19.75 26.19
C PRO A 122 33.74 20.93 26.96
N SER A 123 34.21 21.93 26.22
CA SER A 123 34.85 23.14 26.76
C SER A 123 33.89 24.08 27.51
N ASP A 124 32.58 23.81 27.47
CA ASP A 124 31.51 24.64 28.06
C ASP A 124 30.89 24.05 29.35
N GLY A 125 31.34 22.88 29.81
CA GLY A 125 30.78 22.22 31.00
C GLY A 125 29.40 21.58 30.81
N SER A 126 28.90 21.48 29.56
CA SER A 126 27.60 20.87 29.23
C SER A 126 27.58 19.34 29.26
N GLY A 127 28.75 18.69 29.25
CA GLY A 127 28.87 17.23 29.24
C GLY A 127 28.49 16.55 27.93
N HIS A 128 28.22 17.30 26.85
CA HIS A 128 27.83 16.75 25.54
C HIS A 128 29.04 16.57 24.62
N VAL A 129 29.20 15.35 24.09
CA VAL A 129 30.26 15.01 23.12
C VAL A 129 29.91 15.59 21.76
N GLN A 130 30.82 16.39 21.19
CA GLN A 130 30.75 16.86 19.82
C GLN A 130 31.86 16.22 19.00
N THR A 131 31.59 15.96 17.72
CA THR A 131 32.58 15.38 16.82
C THR A 131 32.88 16.33 15.68
N VAL A 132 34.15 16.68 15.52
CA VAL A 132 34.64 17.34 14.31
C VAL A 132 34.80 16.28 13.23
N VAL A 133 33.95 16.34 12.21
CA VAL A 133 34.10 15.58 10.98
C VAL A 133 35.05 16.36 10.06
N HIS A 134 36.22 15.79 9.80
CA HIS A 134 37.25 16.36 8.95
C HIS A 134 37.40 15.53 7.68
N LEU A 135 36.90 16.08 6.58
CA LEU A 135 37.11 15.55 5.25
C LEU A 135 38.41 16.12 4.66
N ARG A 136 39.33 15.23 4.30
CA ARG A 136 40.63 15.58 3.74
C ARG A 136 40.81 14.94 2.38
N PHE A 137 41.12 15.77 1.40
CA PHE A 137 41.35 15.36 0.02
C PHE A 137 42.80 15.62 -0.38
N ARG A 138 43.44 14.64 -1.04
CA ARG A 138 44.79 14.82 -1.62
C ARG A 138 44.87 14.25 -3.02
N GLY A 139 45.61 14.94 -3.90
CA GLY A 139 45.84 14.50 -5.27
C GLY A 139 47.16 14.98 -5.83
N LYS A 140 47.68 14.26 -6.84
CA LYS A 140 48.89 14.62 -7.58
C LYS A 140 48.65 14.57 -9.08
N ILE A 141 48.53 15.74 -9.70
CA ILE A 141 48.18 15.85 -11.12
C ILE A 141 49.33 15.39 -12.02
N ALA A 142 49.06 14.41 -12.89
CA ALA A 142 50.04 13.92 -13.87
C ALA A 142 50.17 14.81 -15.13
N SER A 143 49.23 15.75 -15.34
CA SER A 143 49.16 16.60 -16.54
C SER A 143 49.92 17.93 -16.42
N THR A 144 50.42 18.46 -17.55
CA THR A 144 51.16 19.74 -17.64
C THR A 144 50.40 20.79 -18.48
N GLY A 145 50.74 22.08 -18.33
CA GLY A 145 50.20 23.17 -19.16
C GLY A 145 48.75 23.57 -18.87
N LEU A 146 48.00 23.99 -19.90
CA LEU A 146 46.63 24.53 -19.79
C LEU A 146 45.64 23.52 -19.16
N LYS A 147 45.81 22.22 -19.44
CA LYS A 147 45.00 21.14 -18.84
C LYS A 147 45.15 21.07 -17.31
N ARG A 148 46.36 21.30 -16.78
CA ARG A 148 46.61 21.37 -15.33
C ARG A 148 45.84 22.53 -14.70
N THR A 149 45.89 23.72 -15.31
CA THR A 149 45.20 24.92 -14.79
C THR A 149 43.68 24.74 -14.78
N VAL A 150 43.12 24.08 -15.79
CA VAL A 150 41.68 23.77 -15.87
C VAL A 150 41.28 22.73 -14.83
N ILE A 151 42.04 21.64 -14.65
CA ILE A 151 41.77 20.60 -13.64
C ILE A 151 41.86 21.16 -12.21
N VAL A 152 42.90 21.96 -11.91
CA VAL A 152 43.07 22.60 -10.58
C VAL A 152 41.93 23.57 -10.27
N ARG A 153 41.52 24.41 -11.24
CA ARG A 153 40.44 25.39 -11.04
C ARG A 153 39.06 24.74 -10.97
N LEU A 154 38.75 23.77 -11.84
CA LEU A 154 37.45 23.09 -11.82
C LEU A 154 37.31 22.16 -10.62
N GLY A 155 38.33 21.35 -10.30
CA GLY A 155 38.28 20.44 -9.14
C GLY A 155 38.10 21.18 -7.81
N GLY A 156 38.88 22.25 -7.58
CA GLY A 156 38.76 23.03 -6.35
C GLY A 156 37.42 23.77 -6.18
N ILE A 157 36.76 24.15 -7.27
CA ILE A 157 35.45 24.82 -7.22
C ILE A 157 34.31 23.80 -7.09
N LEU A 158 34.34 22.71 -7.88
CA LEU A 158 33.30 21.68 -7.85
C LEU A 158 33.26 20.95 -6.49
N ASP A 159 34.43 20.66 -5.91
CA ASP A 159 34.52 19.93 -4.64
C ASP A 159 34.15 20.81 -3.44
N HIS A 160 34.39 22.13 -3.47
CA HIS A 160 33.93 23.05 -2.40
C HIS A 160 32.39 23.20 -2.40
N ILE A 161 31.79 23.15 -3.59
CA ILE A 161 30.33 23.23 -3.78
C ILE A 161 29.64 21.91 -3.38
N THR A 162 30.31 20.76 -3.44
CA THR A 162 29.68 19.45 -3.15
C THR A 162 29.99 18.94 -1.73
N THR A 163 31.21 19.14 -1.21
CA THR A 163 31.63 18.59 0.09
C THR A 163 31.06 19.34 1.29
N ALA A 164 30.90 20.67 1.21
CA ALA A 164 30.30 21.44 2.30
C ALA A 164 28.79 21.12 2.49
N PRO A 165 27.99 21.03 1.40
CA PRO A 165 26.62 20.52 1.51
C PRO A 165 26.54 19.05 1.92
N MET A 166 27.48 18.19 1.49
CA MET A 166 27.56 16.80 1.95
C MET A 166 27.70 16.71 3.47
N LEU A 167 28.67 17.41 4.06
CA LEU A 167 28.84 17.41 5.52
C LEU A 167 27.64 18.04 6.23
N SER A 168 26.97 19.01 5.60
CA SER A 168 25.76 19.62 6.13
C SER A 168 24.56 18.68 6.07
N GLY A 169 24.43 17.84 5.04
CA GLY A 169 23.37 16.84 4.94
C GLY A 169 23.64 15.58 5.76
N LEU A 170 24.91 15.25 6.02
CA LEU A 170 25.31 14.27 7.04
C LEU A 170 24.90 14.77 8.44
N ALA A 171 25.23 16.02 8.76
CA ALA A 171 24.76 16.66 9.99
C ALA A 171 23.22 16.68 10.05
N GLU A 172 22.52 17.00 8.96
CA GLU A 172 21.06 16.94 8.92
C GLU A 172 20.50 15.54 9.22
N ARG A 173 21.22 14.45 8.97
CA ARG A 173 20.74 13.08 9.26
C ARG A 173 21.03 12.68 10.69
N VAL A 174 22.30 12.81 11.09
CA VAL A 174 22.74 12.46 12.43
C VAL A 174 22.10 13.39 13.45
N GLU A 175 22.21 14.69 13.23
CA GLU A 175 21.59 15.66 14.10
C GLU A 175 20.06 15.58 13.99
N LYS A 176 19.42 15.01 12.94
CA LYS A 176 17.95 14.76 12.94
C LYS A 176 17.52 13.57 13.77
N GLU A 177 18.31 12.50 13.82
CA GLU A 177 18.12 11.41 14.79
C GLU A 177 18.39 11.88 16.22
N HIS A 178 19.32 12.84 16.39
CA HIS A 178 19.47 13.61 17.62
C HIS A 178 18.57 14.87 17.68
N SER A 179 17.67 15.10 16.70
CA SER A 179 16.74 16.25 16.63
C SER A 179 15.50 15.98 17.43
N GLN A 180 15.73 15.84 18.72
CA GLN A 180 14.91 16.57 19.67
C GLN A 180 15.00 18.11 19.38
N TRP A 181 16.11 18.63 18.85
CA TRP A 181 16.35 20.07 18.69
C TRP A 181 15.57 20.84 17.59
N ARG A 182 14.81 20.22 16.67
CA ARG A 182 13.89 21.00 15.78
C ARG A 182 12.53 21.35 16.42
N TYR A 183 12.20 20.72 17.56
CA TYR A 183 11.10 21.19 18.42
C TYR A 183 11.48 22.39 19.29
N ALA A 184 12.78 22.71 19.40
CA ALA A 184 13.25 23.90 20.12
C ALA A 184 12.84 25.21 19.41
N SER A 185 12.69 25.21 18.08
CA SER A 185 12.17 26.38 17.34
C SER A 185 10.65 26.59 17.44
N ILE A 186 9.92 25.66 18.08
CA ILE A 186 8.49 25.80 18.45
C ILE A 186 8.35 26.08 19.96
N GLY A 187 9.45 26.32 20.68
CA GLY A 187 9.39 26.60 22.12
C GLY A 187 9.04 25.36 22.95
N ILE A 188 9.30 24.15 22.44
CA ILE A 188 9.14 22.89 23.16
C ILE A 188 10.45 22.11 23.10
N GLN A 189 11.50 22.64 23.71
CA GLN A 189 12.57 21.90 24.39
C GLN A 189 13.69 22.86 24.77
N ASP A 190 13.55 23.45 25.97
CA ASP A 190 14.67 23.79 26.87
C ASP A 190 14.11 24.05 28.28
N THR A 191 13.28 23.12 28.77
CA THR A 191 12.80 23.15 30.16
C THR A 191 12.61 21.78 30.81
N TYR A 192 12.89 20.69 30.10
CA TYR A 192 12.60 19.34 30.62
C TYR A 192 13.79 18.54 31.15
N CYS A 193 15.01 19.07 31.09
CA CYS A 193 16.15 18.51 31.83
C CYS A 193 16.50 19.41 33.01
N THR A 194 15.52 19.61 33.89
CA THR A 194 15.78 20.10 35.26
C THR A 194 15.35 19.00 36.23
N SER A 195 15.84 19.07 37.47
CA SER A 195 15.70 18.13 38.60
C SER A 195 14.36 17.39 38.82
N ALA A 196 13.29 17.70 38.09
CA ALA A 196 11.94 17.14 38.20
C ALA A 196 11.71 15.80 37.46
N GLU A 197 12.57 15.35 36.54
CA GLU A 197 12.44 13.99 35.95
C GLU A 197 12.95 12.87 36.87
N ALA A 198 13.86 13.18 37.79
CA ALA A 198 14.32 12.24 38.79
C ALA A 198 13.17 11.72 39.67
N ASP A 199 12.20 12.60 40.00
CA ASP A 199 11.06 12.25 40.86
C ASP A 199 10.09 11.27 40.19
N VAL A 200 9.80 11.44 38.89
CA VAL A 200 8.97 10.48 38.14
C VAL A 200 9.75 9.18 37.90
N ALA A 201 11.04 9.28 37.58
CA ALA A 201 11.89 8.11 37.43
C ALA A 201 12.04 7.30 38.73
N ALA A 202 11.89 7.91 39.91
CA ALA A 202 11.91 7.23 41.20
C ALA A 202 10.60 6.48 41.52
N LEU A 203 9.50 6.76 40.83
CA LEU A 203 8.23 6.05 41.04
C LEU A 203 8.34 4.57 40.65
N PRO A 204 7.66 3.66 41.37
CA PRO A 204 7.57 2.26 41.00
C PRO A 204 6.87 2.08 39.65
N LEU A 205 7.27 1.06 38.89
CA LEU A 205 6.62 0.70 37.63
C LEU A 205 5.19 0.22 37.88
N TYR A 206 4.26 0.71 37.06
CA TYR A 206 2.90 0.21 37.04
C TYR A 206 2.91 -1.26 36.63
N THR A 207 2.17 -2.08 37.38
CA THR A 207 1.96 -3.49 37.09
C THR A 207 0.48 -3.69 36.81
N HIS A 208 0.15 -4.30 35.66
CA HIS A 208 -1.23 -4.60 35.31
C HIS A 208 -1.85 -5.56 36.32
N ALA A 209 -2.98 -5.16 36.91
CA ALA A 209 -3.79 -6.08 37.70
C ALA A 209 -4.55 -7.03 36.75
N PRO A 210 -4.59 -8.35 36.98
CA PRO A 210 -5.29 -9.29 36.10
C PRO A 210 -6.76 -8.89 35.87
N LEU A 211 -7.26 -9.10 34.65
CA LEU A 211 -8.69 -9.01 34.36
C LEU A 211 -9.39 -10.22 34.96
N SER A 212 -10.55 -10.03 35.60
CA SER A 212 -11.31 -11.14 36.20
C SER A 212 -12.03 -11.94 35.12
N HIS A 213 -12.52 -11.23 34.10
CA HIS A 213 -13.22 -11.78 32.94
C HIS A 213 -12.62 -11.18 31.66
N PRO A 214 -11.42 -11.60 31.22
CA PRO A 214 -10.76 -11.02 30.05
C PRO A 214 -11.59 -11.10 28.75
N GLU A 215 -12.58 -11.98 28.68
CA GLU A 215 -13.54 -12.10 27.59
C GLU A 215 -14.62 -11.01 27.56
N LYS A 216 -14.82 -10.29 28.67
CA LYS A 216 -15.86 -9.24 28.85
C LYS A 216 -15.29 -7.89 29.27
N GLU A 217 -14.24 -7.90 30.09
CA GLU A 217 -13.61 -6.73 30.67
C GLU A 217 -12.49 -6.17 29.80
N ILE A 218 -12.33 -4.85 29.80
CA ILE A 218 -11.19 -4.13 29.27
C ILE A 218 -10.65 -3.17 30.32
N ARG A 219 -9.41 -2.70 30.15
CA ARG A 219 -8.90 -1.54 30.88
C ARG A 219 -9.18 -0.26 30.11
N LEU A 220 -9.51 0.80 30.83
CA LEU A 220 -9.68 2.16 30.29
C LEU A 220 -8.76 3.13 31.03
N LEU A 221 -8.07 3.96 30.26
CA LEU A 221 -7.25 5.05 30.76
C LEU A 221 -8.09 6.31 30.91
N GLU A 222 -8.27 6.79 32.13
CA GLU A 222 -8.81 8.12 32.42
C GLU A 222 -7.65 9.12 32.43
N LEU A 223 -7.46 9.84 31.34
CA LEU A 223 -6.48 10.91 31.19
C LEU A 223 -6.97 12.14 31.97
N LEU A 224 -6.22 12.53 33.00
CA LEU A 224 -6.59 13.64 33.88
C LEU A 224 -6.26 14.98 33.21
N PRO A 225 -6.99 16.06 33.52
CA PRO A 225 -6.76 17.37 32.92
C PRO A 225 -5.41 17.97 33.32
N GLY A 226 -4.88 18.85 32.46
CA GLY A 226 -3.62 19.56 32.69
C GLY A 226 -3.23 20.43 31.49
N ASN A 227 -2.35 21.39 31.72
CA ASN A 227 -1.79 22.27 30.69
C ASN A 227 -0.76 21.52 29.83
N THR A 228 -0.38 22.05 28.67
CA THR A 228 0.56 21.41 27.73
C THR A 228 1.86 20.92 28.39
N ASN A 229 2.38 21.69 29.34
CA ASN A 229 3.66 21.41 30.00
C ASN A 229 3.56 20.56 31.28
N ASP A 230 2.34 20.26 31.75
CA ASP A 230 2.16 19.46 32.95
C ASP A 230 2.50 17.99 32.66
N LYS A 231 3.05 17.27 33.66
CA LYS A 231 3.26 15.83 33.53
C LYS A 231 1.94 15.12 33.21
N ILE A 232 2.00 14.08 32.38
CA ILE A 232 0.80 13.32 32.00
C ILE A 232 0.41 12.42 33.16
N ARG A 233 -0.80 12.61 33.69
CA ARG A 233 -1.36 11.81 34.78
C ARG A 233 -2.61 11.11 34.31
N CYS A 234 -2.81 9.88 34.75
CA CYS A 234 -3.99 9.11 34.43
C CYS A 234 -4.40 8.18 35.57
N LYS A 235 -5.61 7.63 35.47
CA LYS A 235 -6.09 6.50 36.27
C LYS A 235 -6.45 5.34 35.33
N ILE A 236 -6.34 4.10 35.80
CA ILE A 236 -6.71 2.92 35.01
C ILE A 236 -7.89 2.22 35.68
N HIS A 237 -8.94 1.96 34.91
CA HIS A 237 -10.20 1.36 35.37
C HIS A 237 -10.49 0.06 34.62
N HIS A 238 -10.99 -0.96 35.31
CA HIS A 238 -11.54 -2.17 34.68
C HIS A 238 -13.03 -1.96 34.42
N ARG A 239 -13.51 -2.24 33.20
CA ARG A 239 -14.92 -2.11 32.81
C ARG A 239 -15.32 -3.22 31.85
N GLU A 240 -16.53 -3.74 32.01
CA GLU A 240 -17.18 -4.60 31.02
C GLU A 240 -17.74 -3.75 29.87
N ILE A 241 -17.54 -4.19 28.63
CA ILE A 241 -18.16 -3.54 27.47
C ILE A 241 -19.57 -4.10 27.30
N ILE A 242 -20.56 -3.22 27.36
CA ILE A 242 -21.97 -3.55 27.19
C ILE A 242 -22.38 -3.03 25.81
N ALA A 243 -22.77 -3.95 24.92
CA ALA A 243 -23.35 -3.57 23.64
C ALA A 243 -24.68 -2.85 23.88
N PRO A 244 -24.97 -1.74 23.16
CA PRO A 244 -26.23 -1.03 23.32
C PRO A 244 -27.41 -1.95 23.00
N THR A 245 -28.44 -1.95 23.84
CA THR A 245 -29.73 -2.56 23.51
C THR A 245 -30.37 -1.76 22.38
N THR A 246 -30.52 -2.37 21.21
CA THR A 246 -31.22 -1.75 20.08
C THR A 246 -32.67 -1.46 20.46
N SER A 247 -33.03 -0.18 20.56
CA SER A 247 -34.43 0.21 20.55
C SER A 247 -35.02 -0.05 19.16
N PRO A 248 -36.28 -0.48 19.02
CA PRO A 248 -36.89 -0.67 17.71
C PRO A 248 -36.90 0.66 16.95
N SER A 249 -36.11 0.71 15.87
CA SER A 249 -36.01 1.86 14.99
C SER A 249 -37.30 2.03 14.20
N LYS A 250 -37.82 3.26 14.13
CA LYS A 250 -38.89 3.62 13.18
C LYS A 250 -38.35 3.86 11.76
N ARG A 251 -37.01 3.93 11.60
CA ARG A 251 -36.35 4.16 10.32
C ARG A 251 -36.71 3.04 9.35
N LYS A 252 -37.30 3.41 8.22
CA LYS A 252 -37.60 2.50 7.11
C LYS A 252 -36.31 2.20 6.34
N SER A 253 -36.27 1.02 5.71
CA SER A 253 -35.18 0.66 4.80
C SER A 253 -35.20 1.51 3.53
N LEU A 254 -34.07 1.55 2.82
CA LEU A 254 -33.94 2.29 1.56
C LEU A 254 -35.01 1.87 0.55
N LYS A 255 -35.27 0.56 0.40
CA LYS A 255 -36.33 0.01 -0.46
C LYS A 255 -37.73 0.48 -0.04
N ALA A 256 -37.99 0.57 1.26
CA ALA A 256 -39.29 1.02 1.77
C ALA A 256 -39.48 2.53 1.61
N ILE A 257 -38.41 3.33 1.63
CA ILE A 257 -38.45 4.76 1.28
C ILE A 257 -38.57 4.95 -0.23
N GLN A 258 -37.84 4.19 -1.05
CA GLN A 258 -37.97 4.27 -2.51
C GLN A 258 -39.41 3.99 -2.98
N ALA A 259 -40.13 3.11 -2.28
CA ALA A 259 -41.54 2.80 -2.56
C ALA A 259 -42.54 3.92 -2.17
N THR A 260 -42.10 4.97 -1.45
CA THR A 260 -42.94 6.13 -1.13
C THR A 260 -42.76 7.28 -2.12
N LEU A 261 -41.86 7.14 -3.08
CA LEU A 261 -41.53 8.14 -4.08
C LEU A 261 -42.29 7.90 -5.40
N ASP A 262 -42.62 8.99 -6.10
CA ASP A 262 -43.12 8.92 -7.48
C ASP A 262 -42.02 8.40 -8.43
N SER A 263 -42.41 7.96 -9.64
CA SER A 263 -41.49 7.35 -10.62
C SER A 263 -40.31 8.23 -11.04
N ASP A 264 -40.45 9.55 -10.93
CA ASP A 264 -39.45 10.52 -11.35
C ASP A 264 -38.43 10.85 -10.25
N TRP A 265 -38.57 10.22 -9.07
CA TRP A 265 -37.71 10.40 -7.89
C TRP A 265 -36.97 9.12 -7.52
N GLY A 266 -35.69 9.28 -7.19
CA GLY A 266 -34.85 8.24 -6.61
C GLY A 266 -34.36 8.62 -5.22
N VAL A 267 -33.92 7.61 -4.47
CA VAL A 267 -33.22 7.78 -3.20
C VAL A 267 -31.98 6.89 -3.14
N LYS A 268 -30.89 7.42 -2.59
CA LYS A 268 -29.69 6.65 -2.24
C LYS A 268 -29.27 6.90 -0.80
N GLU A 269 -28.60 5.92 -0.19
CA GLU A 269 -28.03 6.01 1.15
C GLU A 269 -26.55 6.43 1.09
N THR A 270 -26.17 7.46 1.85
CA THR A 270 -24.77 7.87 1.99
C THR A 270 -24.00 6.92 2.92
N ILE A 271 -22.67 6.94 2.88
CA ILE A 271 -21.82 6.14 3.77
C ILE A 271 -22.01 6.49 5.27
N GLU A 272 -22.65 7.61 5.59
CA GLU A 272 -23.05 8.01 6.96
C GLU A 272 -24.48 7.59 7.32
N GLY A 273 -25.17 6.90 6.41
CA GLY A 273 -26.55 6.45 6.58
C GLY A 273 -27.61 7.50 6.27
N ARG A 274 -27.27 8.65 5.67
CA ARG A 274 -28.29 9.65 5.31
C ARG A 274 -28.96 9.27 4.00
N TYR A 275 -30.25 9.55 3.86
CA TYR A 275 -30.94 9.41 2.58
C TYR A 275 -30.86 10.72 1.79
N LEU A 276 -30.48 10.61 0.52
CA LEU A 276 -30.42 11.72 -0.41
C LEU A 276 -31.39 11.46 -1.56
N PHE A 277 -32.34 12.37 -1.72
CA PHE A 277 -33.41 12.29 -2.71
C PHE A 277 -33.02 13.09 -3.96
N PHE A 278 -33.26 12.52 -5.14
CA PHE A 278 -32.90 13.13 -6.40
C PHE A 278 -33.98 12.93 -7.46
N SER A 279 -34.11 13.91 -8.36
CA SER A 279 -34.93 13.80 -9.57
C SER A 279 -34.14 14.33 -10.76
N GLN A 280 -33.86 13.45 -11.72
CA GLN A 280 -33.18 13.84 -12.97
C GLN A 280 -34.07 14.77 -13.80
N ALA A 281 -35.37 14.48 -13.88
CA ALA A 281 -36.34 15.28 -14.62
C ALA A 281 -36.42 16.73 -14.11
N LEU A 282 -36.29 16.92 -12.79
CA LEU A 282 -36.34 18.24 -12.16
C LEU A 282 -34.94 18.85 -11.93
N GLY A 283 -33.86 18.12 -12.23
CA GLY A 283 -32.49 18.54 -11.89
C GLY A 283 -32.30 18.86 -10.40
N THR A 284 -33.02 18.16 -9.52
CA THR A 284 -33.10 18.46 -8.08
C THR A 284 -32.40 17.39 -7.26
N LEU A 285 -31.70 17.82 -6.19
CA LEU A 285 -30.98 16.98 -5.24
C LEU A 285 -31.16 17.58 -3.83
N GLN A 286 -31.72 16.82 -2.88
CA GLN A 286 -32.10 17.34 -1.56
C GLN A 286 -32.10 16.26 -0.46
N TRP A 287 -31.98 16.72 0.80
CA TRP A 287 -31.97 15.85 1.99
C TRP A 287 -33.37 15.45 2.47
N ASP A 288 -34.37 16.28 2.19
CA ASP A 288 -35.73 16.06 2.65
C ASP A 288 -36.54 15.27 1.63
N HIS A 289 -37.48 14.46 2.12
CA HIS A 289 -38.42 13.74 1.28
C HIS A 289 -39.20 14.74 0.40
N PRO A 290 -39.48 14.44 -0.89
CA PRO A 290 -40.15 15.38 -1.79
C PRO A 290 -41.59 15.71 -1.37
N ASP A 291 -42.25 14.83 -0.63
CA ASP A 291 -43.46 15.16 0.13
C ASP A 291 -43.08 15.80 1.47
N PRO A 292 -43.34 17.11 1.67
CA PRO A 292 -42.98 17.84 2.89
C PRO A 292 -43.76 17.39 4.13
N GLU A 293 -44.87 16.66 3.96
CA GLU A 293 -45.66 16.12 5.08
C GLU A 293 -45.19 14.72 5.51
N PHE A 294 -44.20 14.14 4.80
CA PHE A 294 -43.69 12.82 5.13
C PHE A 294 -42.88 12.85 6.44
N ASP A 295 -43.17 11.91 7.35
CA ASP A 295 -42.56 11.86 8.68
C ASP A 295 -41.04 11.64 8.58
N GLN A 296 -40.28 12.69 8.91
CA GLN A 296 -38.83 12.72 8.89
C GLN A 296 -38.17 11.65 9.78
N SER A 297 -38.84 11.25 10.87
CA SER A 297 -38.34 10.20 11.77
C SER A 297 -38.28 8.81 11.13
N LEU A 298 -38.91 8.64 9.96
CA LEU A 298 -38.86 7.39 9.18
C LEU A 298 -37.59 7.27 8.32
N TYR A 299 -36.82 8.34 8.12
CA TYR A 299 -35.60 8.29 7.29
C TYR A 299 -34.37 8.95 7.92
N GLU A 300 -34.52 9.66 9.04
CA GLU A 300 -33.38 10.18 9.79
C GLU A 300 -32.50 9.08 10.40
N VAL A 301 -31.19 9.38 10.48
CA VAL A 301 -30.22 8.53 11.17
C VAL A 301 -30.45 8.66 12.67
N ILE A 302 -30.80 7.55 13.33
CA ILE A 302 -30.92 7.50 14.79
C ILE A 302 -29.52 7.47 15.41
N ALA A 303 -29.21 8.45 16.24
CA ALA A 303 -27.99 8.42 17.04
C ALA A 303 -28.07 7.25 18.05
N LEU A 304 -27.20 6.24 17.87
CA LEU A 304 -26.97 5.21 18.88
C LEU A 304 -26.29 5.88 20.08
N ASP A 305 -27.05 6.29 21.10
CA ASP A 305 -26.55 7.19 22.15
C ASP A 305 -26.27 6.52 23.50
N GLU A 306 -26.35 5.19 23.62
CA GLU A 306 -26.11 4.50 24.91
C GLU A 306 -25.03 3.41 24.84
N PHE A 307 -23.81 3.77 24.44
CA PHE A 307 -22.64 2.92 24.64
C PHE A 307 -22.18 2.98 26.11
N GLN A 308 -22.05 1.82 26.78
CA GLN A 308 -21.58 1.73 28.16
C GLN A 308 -20.41 0.75 28.27
N PRO A 309 -19.27 1.16 28.86
CA PRO A 309 -18.93 2.53 29.27
C PRO A 309 -18.73 3.45 28.06
N ARG A 310 -18.84 4.76 28.27
CA ARG A 310 -18.48 5.75 27.26
C ARG A 310 -16.96 6.00 27.26
N PHE A 311 -16.28 5.60 26.19
CA PHE A 311 -14.83 5.81 26.00
C PHE A 311 -14.50 6.09 24.54
N GLU A 312 -13.36 6.72 24.26
CA GLU A 312 -12.81 6.89 22.92
C GLU A 312 -11.68 5.88 22.68
N ALA A 313 -11.57 5.32 21.48
CA ALA A 313 -10.43 4.48 21.13
C ALA A 313 -9.37 5.31 20.39
N LEU A 314 -8.11 5.22 20.81
CA LEU A 314 -7.01 5.92 20.15
C LEU A 314 -6.41 5.03 19.04
N SER A 315 -6.23 5.61 17.86
CA SER A 315 -5.49 5.03 16.74
C SER A 315 -4.28 5.90 16.47
N TYR A 316 -3.06 5.39 16.64
CA TYR A 316 -1.83 6.19 16.53
C TYR A 316 -0.64 5.33 16.10
N THR A 317 0.35 5.95 15.45
CA THR A 317 1.59 5.25 15.07
C THR A 317 2.49 5.05 16.28
N TRP A 318 2.96 3.82 16.50
CA TRP A 318 3.97 3.55 17.52
C TRP A 318 5.25 4.35 17.24
N GLY A 319 5.83 4.91 18.31
CA GLY A 319 7.11 5.61 18.24
C GLY A 319 8.30 4.65 18.18
N THR A 320 9.49 5.22 18.06
CA THR A 320 10.75 4.48 18.11
C THR A 320 10.95 3.76 19.45
N GLU A 321 11.72 2.67 19.43
CA GLU A 321 12.19 1.99 20.64
C GLU A 321 13.58 2.48 21.04
N PRO A 322 13.92 2.46 22.34
CA PRO A 322 13.08 2.12 23.50
C PRO A 322 12.11 3.26 23.90
N PRO A 323 11.17 3.04 24.85
CA PRO A 323 10.32 4.10 25.38
C PRO A 323 11.14 5.31 25.85
N CYS A 324 10.69 6.52 25.49
CA CYS A 324 11.43 7.77 25.75
C CYS A 324 10.83 8.61 26.88
N GLY A 325 9.73 8.16 27.51
CA GLY A 325 9.05 8.92 28.56
C GLY A 325 8.14 8.07 29.44
N PHE A 326 7.55 8.73 30.46
CA PHE A 326 6.66 8.09 31.43
C PHE A 326 5.35 8.86 31.58
N ILE A 327 4.26 8.14 31.76
CA ILE A 327 3.00 8.68 32.30
C ILE A 327 2.85 8.26 33.76
N ILE A 328 2.23 9.12 34.57
CA ILE A 328 1.99 8.88 35.99
C ILE A 328 0.62 8.21 36.14
N VAL A 329 0.60 7.00 36.70
CA VAL A 329 -0.64 6.27 36.97
C VAL A 329 -1.01 6.45 38.45
N GLU A 330 -2.09 7.19 38.69
CA GLU A 330 -2.66 7.44 40.01
C GLU A 330 -3.57 6.26 40.41
N GLY A 331 -3.27 5.65 41.55
CA GLY A 331 -4.05 4.56 42.15
C GLY A 331 -3.93 4.57 43.67
N THR A 332 -4.00 3.39 44.30
CA THR A 332 -3.65 3.23 45.72
C THR A 332 -2.20 3.62 46.00
N THR A 333 -1.33 3.36 45.04
CA THR A 333 0.06 3.82 44.99
C THR A 333 0.27 4.58 43.68
N VAL A 334 0.99 5.70 43.73
CA VAL A 334 1.38 6.43 42.51
C VAL A 334 2.52 5.67 41.84
N THR A 335 2.31 5.30 40.57
CA THR A 335 3.25 4.50 39.77
C THR A 335 3.55 5.21 38.46
N LYS A 336 4.51 4.70 37.69
CA LYS A 336 4.84 5.19 36.34
C LYS A 336 4.67 4.10 35.29
N PHE A 337 4.22 4.47 34.09
CA PHE A 337 4.12 3.57 32.95
C PHE A 337 4.97 4.12 31.79
N PRO A 338 5.90 3.33 31.22
CA PRO A 338 6.74 3.78 30.12
C PRO A 338 5.93 3.90 28.83
N VAL A 339 6.10 5.01 28.11
CA VAL A 339 5.44 5.28 26.82
C VAL A 339 6.45 5.76 25.79
N ARG A 340 6.16 5.49 24.51
CA ARG A 340 6.96 5.98 23.38
C ARG A 340 6.57 7.42 23.01
N GLU A 341 7.45 8.10 22.28
CA GLU A 341 7.32 9.53 21.93
C GLU A 341 5.95 9.89 21.31
N ASN A 342 5.49 9.09 20.33
CA ASN A 342 4.25 9.37 19.61
C ASN A 342 3.02 9.30 20.52
N LEU A 343 3.00 8.34 21.46
CA LEU A 343 1.92 8.22 22.42
C LEU A 343 1.97 9.35 23.45
N LEU A 344 3.16 9.72 23.91
CA LEU A 344 3.32 10.84 24.84
C LEU A 344 2.83 12.15 24.21
N ALA A 345 3.23 12.43 22.97
CA ALA A 345 2.79 13.59 22.20
C ALA A 345 1.27 13.57 21.96
N ALA A 346 0.70 12.40 21.62
CA ALA A 346 -0.75 12.25 21.49
C ALA A 346 -1.46 12.59 22.81
N LEU A 347 -1.04 12.00 23.93
CA LEU A 347 -1.65 12.25 25.24
C LEU A 347 -1.53 13.71 25.68
N GLN A 348 -0.40 14.37 25.38
CA GLN A 348 -0.21 15.79 25.68
C GLN A 348 -1.19 16.68 24.91
N GLN A 349 -1.39 16.43 23.61
CA GLN A 349 -2.27 17.25 22.78
C GLN A 349 -3.76 16.89 22.90
N LEU A 350 -4.07 15.64 23.20
CA LEU A 350 -5.44 15.14 23.36
C LEU A 350 -6.03 15.40 24.76
N ARG A 351 -5.19 15.77 25.73
CA ARG A 351 -5.60 16.12 27.09
C ARG A 351 -6.37 17.43 27.11
N TYR A 352 -7.54 17.43 27.75
CA TYR A 352 -8.27 18.68 28.03
C TYR A 352 -7.65 19.41 29.23
N THR A 353 -7.79 20.73 29.27
CA THR A 353 -7.28 21.56 30.37
C THR A 353 -8.20 21.55 31.59
N ASP A 354 -9.48 21.23 31.40
CA ASP A 354 -10.54 21.43 32.39
C ASP A 354 -11.31 20.15 32.79
N LYS A 355 -11.18 19.05 32.03
CA LYS A 355 -11.89 17.79 32.28
C LYS A 355 -11.08 16.54 31.95
N SER A 356 -11.43 15.41 32.56
CA SER A 356 -10.84 14.12 32.21
C SER A 356 -11.32 13.63 30.84
N ARG A 357 -10.50 12.80 30.20
CA ARG A 357 -10.83 12.09 28.94
C ARG A 357 -10.65 10.59 29.15
N THR A 358 -11.63 9.77 28.76
CA THR A 358 -11.54 8.31 28.91
C THR A 358 -11.16 7.67 27.58
N LEU A 359 -10.00 7.02 27.55
CA LEU A 359 -9.38 6.46 26.36
C LEU A 359 -9.15 4.95 26.52
N TRP A 360 -9.37 4.21 25.45
CA TRP A 360 -8.77 2.90 25.24
C TRP A 360 -7.55 3.05 24.33
N ILE A 361 -6.41 2.54 24.79
CA ILE A 361 -5.11 2.61 24.11
C ILE A 361 -4.48 1.24 24.26
N ASP A 362 -4.34 0.50 23.16
CA ASP A 362 -3.81 -0.86 23.09
C ASP A 362 -2.51 -1.06 23.90
N ALA A 363 -1.53 -0.17 23.73
CA ALA A 363 -0.23 -0.25 24.36
C ALA A 363 -0.27 -0.07 25.90
N VAL A 364 -1.34 0.51 26.44
CA VAL A 364 -1.51 0.76 27.88
C VAL A 364 -2.56 -0.17 28.50
N CYS A 365 -3.67 -0.40 27.80
CA CYS A 365 -4.84 -1.09 28.31
C CYS A 365 -4.70 -2.61 28.25
N ILE A 366 -3.92 -3.12 27.29
CA ILE A 366 -3.59 -4.55 27.18
C ILE A 366 -2.27 -4.81 27.91
N ASN A 367 -2.22 -5.86 28.71
CA ASN A 367 -0.97 -6.33 29.29
C ASN A 367 -0.13 -7.04 28.22
N GLN A 368 0.79 -6.30 27.61
CA GLN A 368 1.65 -6.80 26.54
C GLN A 368 2.62 -7.92 26.99
N ASN A 369 2.82 -8.09 28.30
CA ASN A 369 3.70 -9.11 28.88
C ASN A 369 2.96 -10.42 29.23
N ASP A 370 1.64 -10.47 29.07
CA ASP A 370 0.82 -11.66 29.30
C ASP A 370 0.24 -12.14 27.96
N ASN A 371 0.78 -13.25 27.44
CA ASN A 371 0.39 -13.78 26.14
C ASN A 371 -1.08 -14.25 26.11
N ASP A 372 -1.61 -14.76 27.22
CA ASP A 372 -3.00 -15.21 27.29
C ASP A 372 -3.95 -14.01 27.27
N GLU A 373 -3.67 -12.98 28.08
CA GLU A 373 -4.43 -11.74 28.06
C GLU A 373 -4.34 -11.06 26.69
N ARG A 374 -3.12 -10.93 26.14
CA ARG A 374 -2.88 -10.31 24.83
C ARG A 374 -3.67 -11.02 23.74
N ARG A 375 -3.62 -12.36 23.66
CA ARG A 375 -4.39 -13.13 22.68
C ARG A 375 -5.89 -12.84 22.78
N ILE A 376 -6.45 -12.85 24.00
CA ILE A 376 -7.88 -12.61 24.22
C ILE A 376 -8.26 -11.17 23.84
N GLN A 377 -7.49 -10.18 24.29
CA GLN A 377 -7.79 -8.77 24.06
C GLN A 377 -7.61 -8.36 22.59
N VAL A 378 -6.57 -8.86 21.90
CA VAL A 378 -6.38 -8.69 20.46
C VAL A 378 -7.58 -9.25 19.69
N GLY A 379 -8.03 -10.46 20.05
CA GLY A 379 -9.25 -11.04 19.49
C GLY A 379 -10.53 -10.22 19.71
N ARG A 380 -10.52 -9.26 20.64
CA ARG A 380 -11.65 -8.37 20.95
C ARG A 380 -11.50 -6.95 20.39
N MET A 381 -10.37 -6.59 19.78
CA MET A 381 -10.12 -5.23 19.27
C MET A 381 -11.25 -4.74 18.35
N ALA A 382 -11.78 -5.61 17.50
CA ALA A 382 -12.87 -5.27 16.61
C ALA A 382 -14.11 -4.75 17.33
N SER A 383 -14.53 -5.47 18.38
CA SER A 383 -15.66 -5.07 19.21
C SER A 383 -15.37 -3.78 19.98
N ILE A 384 -14.12 -3.58 20.42
CA ILE A 384 -13.71 -2.37 21.13
C ILE A 384 -13.82 -1.14 20.22
N TYR A 385 -13.28 -1.19 18.99
CA TYR A 385 -13.38 -0.09 18.03
C TYR A 385 -14.82 0.16 17.57
N ARG A 386 -15.63 -0.90 17.39
CA ARG A 386 -17.06 -0.77 17.01
C ARG A 386 -17.93 -0.18 18.14
N LEU A 387 -17.64 -0.53 19.40
CA LEU A 387 -18.45 -0.16 20.57
C LEU A 387 -17.92 1.08 21.32
N CYS A 388 -16.81 1.67 20.88
CA CYS A 388 -16.35 2.94 21.44
C CYS A 388 -17.28 4.09 21.03
N TYR A 389 -17.25 5.19 21.80
CA TYR A 389 -17.99 6.40 21.48
C TYR A 389 -17.55 6.99 20.13
N ARG A 390 -16.24 7.02 19.87
CA ARG A 390 -15.62 7.34 18.59
C ARG A 390 -14.16 6.89 18.56
N VAL A 391 -13.63 6.70 17.36
CA VAL A 391 -12.19 6.53 17.14
C VAL A 391 -11.55 7.89 16.93
N VAL A 392 -10.40 8.10 17.57
CA VAL A 392 -9.56 9.28 17.40
C VAL A 392 -8.30 8.84 16.69
N VAL A 393 -8.21 9.14 15.40
CA VAL A 393 -7.01 8.89 14.61
C VAL A 393 -6.03 10.03 14.81
N TRP A 394 -4.92 9.75 15.46
CA TRP A 394 -3.84 10.70 15.71
C TRP A 394 -2.74 10.58 14.66
N LEU A 395 -2.63 11.59 13.80
CA LEU A 395 -1.66 11.64 12.70
C LEU A 395 -0.31 12.26 13.11
N GLY A 396 -0.19 12.74 14.34
CA GLY A 396 1.01 13.40 14.86
C GLY A 396 0.86 14.92 15.06
N PRO A 397 1.90 15.56 15.60
CA PRO A 397 1.97 17.01 15.75
C PRO A 397 1.80 17.76 14.42
N GLU A 398 1.50 19.05 14.51
CA GLU A 398 1.46 19.92 13.33
C GLU A 398 2.88 20.08 12.75
N GLU A 399 3.05 19.67 11.49
CA GLU A 399 4.31 19.77 10.77
C GLU A 399 4.04 19.88 9.27
N TYR A 400 4.96 20.53 8.54
CA TYR A 400 4.93 20.59 7.07
C TYR A 400 3.60 21.08 6.48
N ASN A 401 2.98 22.09 7.11
CA ASN A 401 1.69 22.67 6.72
C ASN A 401 0.52 21.67 6.77
N SER A 402 0.57 20.67 7.65
CA SER A 402 -0.51 19.69 7.81
C SER A 402 -1.86 20.30 8.19
N ASN A 403 -1.87 21.49 8.79
CA ASN A 403 -3.08 22.27 9.02
C ASN A 403 -3.76 22.69 7.70
N ILE A 404 -2.98 23.23 6.75
CA ILE A 404 -3.47 23.58 5.41
C ILE A 404 -4.00 22.33 4.69
N ALA A 405 -3.28 21.21 4.79
CA ALA A 405 -3.71 19.94 4.20
C ALA A 405 -5.08 19.46 4.73
N LEU A 406 -5.28 19.46 6.04
CA LEU A 406 -6.54 19.05 6.65
C LEU A 406 -7.69 20.00 6.30
N GLN A 407 -7.45 21.31 6.29
CA GLN A 407 -8.45 22.31 5.89
C GLN A 407 -8.85 22.14 4.41
N ALA A 408 -7.87 21.89 3.53
CA ALA A 408 -8.10 21.65 2.10
C ALA A 408 -8.91 20.36 1.87
N LEU A 409 -8.51 19.24 2.49
CA LEU A 409 -9.25 17.99 2.42
C LEU A 409 -10.68 18.13 2.97
N ASN A 410 -10.84 18.87 4.08
CA ASN A 410 -12.16 19.17 4.62
C ASN A 410 -13.01 19.97 3.61
N LYS A 411 -12.45 21.00 2.97
CA LYS A 411 -13.16 21.76 1.92
C LYS A 411 -13.58 20.84 0.77
N ILE A 412 -12.68 20.00 0.25
CA ILE A 412 -13.00 19.04 -0.84
C ILE A 412 -14.13 18.10 -0.42
N GLY A 413 -14.00 17.46 0.74
CA GLY A 413 -14.96 16.46 1.22
C GLY A 413 -16.35 17.03 1.48
N LEU A 414 -16.47 18.32 1.80
CA LEU A 414 -17.75 19.02 1.94
C LEU A 414 -18.45 19.31 0.60
N GLN A 415 -17.76 19.18 -0.55
CA GLN A 415 -18.38 19.41 -1.86
C GLN A 415 -19.02 18.14 -2.45
N VAL A 416 -18.77 16.99 -1.84
CA VAL A 416 -19.06 15.67 -2.42
C VAL A 416 -19.83 14.81 -1.42
N GLU A 417 -20.81 14.06 -1.91
CA GLU A 417 -21.48 12.98 -1.19
C GLU A 417 -21.06 11.65 -1.76
N LEU A 418 -20.90 10.65 -0.89
CA LEU A 418 -20.52 9.30 -1.25
C LEU A 418 -21.59 8.33 -0.77
N PHE A 419 -22.07 7.50 -1.68
CA PHE A 419 -23.11 6.52 -1.41
C PHE A 419 -22.53 5.18 -0.95
N THR A 420 -23.39 4.32 -0.38
CA THR A 420 -23.00 2.97 0.05
C THR A 420 -22.58 2.06 -1.12
N ASP A 421 -22.98 2.40 -2.34
CA ASP A 421 -22.55 1.73 -3.59
C ASP A 421 -21.27 2.34 -4.19
N TRP A 422 -20.58 3.21 -3.44
CA TRP A 422 -19.37 3.95 -3.83
C TRP A 422 -19.52 4.91 -5.00
N SER A 423 -20.73 5.09 -5.55
CA SER A 423 -21.00 6.19 -6.44
C SER A 423 -20.98 7.52 -5.67
N ARG A 424 -20.56 8.58 -6.36
CA ARG A 424 -20.44 9.92 -5.77
C ARG A 424 -21.33 10.91 -6.48
N THR A 425 -21.71 11.96 -5.78
CA THR A 425 -22.44 13.10 -6.35
C THR A 425 -22.04 14.40 -5.67
N LEU A 426 -22.53 15.53 -6.17
CA LEU A 426 -22.35 16.82 -5.51
C LEU A 426 -23.06 16.86 -4.16
N SER A 427 -22.49 17.53 -3.17
CA SER A 427 -23.21 17.79 -1.92
C SER A 427 -24.24 18.89 -2.10
N PRO A 428 -25.51 18.71 -1.67
CA PRO A 428 -26.50 19.78 -1.66
C PRO A 428 -26.02 21.03 -0.91
N ASP A 429 -25.21 20.82 0.13
CA ASP A 429 -24.64 21.86 0.99
C ASP A 429 -23.29 22.40 0.46
N GLY A 430 -22.78 21.81 -0.64
CA GLY A 430 -21.52 22.17 -1.27
C GLY A 430 -21.60 23.53 -2.00
N THR A 431 -20.55 24.34 -1.84
CA THR A 431 -20.40 25.63 -2.51
C THR A 431 -19.79 25.52 -3.90
N GLU A 432 -18.94 24.51 -4.13
CA GLU A 432 -18.16 24.30 -5.36
C GLU A 432 -18.74 23.11 -6.14
N LYS A 433 -19.92 23.29 -6.74
CA LYS A 433 -20.74 22.19 -7.26
C LYS A 433 -20.11 21.36 -8.38
N SER A 434 -19.05 21.84 -9.05
CA SER A 434 -18.36 21.08 -10.10
C SER A 434 -17.25 20.18 -9.56
N TRP A 435 -16.82 20.34 -8.30
CA TRP A 435 -15.65 19.63 -7.77
C TRP A 435 -15.81 18.11 -7.70
N PHE A 436 -17.02 17.56 -7.77
CA PHE A 436 -17.23 16.10 -7.83
C PHE A 436 -16.89 15.48 -9.21
N LEU A 437 -16.85 16.30 -10.27
CA LEU A 437 -16.62 15.86 -11.65
C LEU A 437 -15.13 15.52 -11.90
N PRO A 438 -14.78 14.42 -12.58
CA PRO A 438 -13.40 14.04 -12.89
C PRO A 438 -12.55 15.14 -13.55
N GLU A 439 -13.14 15.87 -14.50
CA GLU A 439 -12.50 16.86 -15.37
C GLU A 439 -12.31 18.24 -14.73
N THR A 440 -12.98 18.48 -13.59
CA THR A 440 -12.86 19.77 -12.90
C THR A 440 -11.57 19.84 -12.09
N VAL A 441 -10.66 20.72 -12.51
CA VAL A 441 -9.44 21.09 -11.77
C VAL A 441 -9.79 21.71 -10.43
N ILE A 442 -9.22 21.18 -9.34
CA ILE A 442 -9.34 21.82 -8.02
C ILE A 442 -8.28 22.93 -7.93
N PRO A 443 -8.68 24.21 -7.76
CA PRO A 443 -7.79 25.36 -7.89
C PRO A 443 -6.94 25.59 -6.63
N TYR A 444 -6.21 24.58 -6.19
CA TYR A 444 -5.20 24.68 -5.14
C TYR A 444 -3.80 24.91 -5.72
N ASP A 445 -2.98 25.64 -4.95
CA ASP A 445 -1.58 25.88 -5.31
C ASP A 445 -0.69 24.66 -5.02
N GLU A 446 0.54 24.71 -5.53
CA GLU A 446 1.55 23.65 -5.35
C GLU A 446 1.85 23.38 -3.87
N GLU A 447 1.86 24.42 -3.04
CA GLU A 447 2.11 24.30 -1.60
C GLU A 447 1.01 23.48 -0.89
N THR A 448 -0.25 23.76 -1.21
CA THR A 448 -1.41 23.02 -0.68
C THR A 448 -1.38 21.56 -1.14
N TRP A 449 -1.12 21.31 -2.42
CA TRP A 449 -1.01 19.93 -2.93
C TRP A 449 0.14 19.16 -2.28
N SER A 450 1.30 19.81 -2.12
CA SER A 450 2.45 19.23 -1.43
C SER A 450 2.15 18.93 0.04
N ALA A 451 1.39 19.80 0.71
CA ALA A 451 0.95 19.57 2.08
C ALA A 451 0.01 18.35 2.19
N ILE A 452 -0.94 18.19 1.25
CA ILE A 452 -1.81 17.01 1.19
C ILE A 452 -0.98 15.74 0.97
N GLY A 453 -0.07 15.75 -0.01
CA GLY A 453 0.81 14.61 -0.28
C GLY A 453 1.60 14.18 0.96
N ARG A 454 2.27 15.12 1.63
CA ARG A 454 3.03 14.85 2.86
C ARG A 454 2.16 14.35 4.01
N LEU A 455 0.92 14.83 4.12
CA LEU A 455 -0.02 14.36 5.13
C LEU A 455 -0.35 12.88 4.90
N LEU A 456 -0.67 12.51 3.66
CA LEU A 456 -1.03 11.13 3.27
C LEU A 456 0.17 10.16 3.31
N GLU A 457 1.40 10.67 3.20
CA GLU A 457 2.63 9.89 3.34
C GLU A 457 3.01 9.58 4.80
N ARG A 458 2.27 10.11 5.78
CA ARG A 458 2.62 9.93 7.20
C ARG A 458 2.60 8.46 7.62
N PRO A 459 3.47 8.06 8.57
CA PRO A 459 3.63 6.67 8.98
C PRO A 459 2.33 5.96 9.38
N TRP A 460 1.33 6.69 9.86
CA TRP A 460 0.02 6.14 10.23
C TRP A 460 -0.64 5.41 9.05
N PHE A 461 -0.65 5.99 7.85
CA PHE A 461 -1.29 5.42 6.67
C PHE A 461 -0.65 4.10 6.22
N ARG A 462 0.60 3.85 6.61
CA ARG A 462 1.34 2.63 6.23
C ARG A 462 1.16 1.48 7.22
N ARG A 463 0.57 1.69 8.41
CA ARG A 463 0.44 0.63 9.42
C ARG A 463 -0.67 -0.35 9.04
N LEU A 464 -0.46 -1.62 9.35
CA LEU A 464 -1.47 -2.66 9.11
C LEU A 464 -2.68 -2.51 10.03
N TRP A 465 -2.43 -2.39 11.33
CA TRP A 465 -3.47 -2.34 12.35
C TRP A 465 -4.48 -1.20 12.13
N VAL A 466 -4.06 -0.08 11.53
CA VAL A 466 -4.94 1.07 11.30
C VAL A 466 -6.11 0.77 10.37
N VAL A 467 -6.02 -0.29 9.56
CA VAL A 467 -7.11 -0.72 8.68
C VAL A 467 -8.33 -1.11 9.51
N GLN A 468 -8.14 -1.96 10.53
CA GLN A 468 -9.19 -2.35 11.46
C GLN A 468 -9.68 -1.14 12.28
N GLU A 469 -8.74 -0.35 12.80
CA GLU A 469 -9.02 0.80 13.67
C GLU A 469 -9.86 1.87 12.96
N PHE A 470 -9.60 2.11 11.67
CA PHE A 470 -10.27 3.10 10.85
C PHE A 470 -11.59 2.59 10.24
N LYS A 471 -11.62 1.35 9.73
CA LYS A 471 -12.82 0.79 9.07
C LYS A 471 -13.94 0.54 10.07
N LEU A 472 -13.63 0.05 11.28
CA LEU A 472 -14.62 -0.26 12.31
C LEU A 472 -15.10 0.97 13.12
N GLY A 473 -14.49 2.13 12.91
CA GLY A 473 -14.89 3.36 13.59
C GLY A 473 -16.28 3.82 13.14
N ASN A 474 -17.10 4.26 14.09
CA ASN A 474 -18.43 4.80 13.80
C ASN A 474 -18.36 6.23 13.20
N SER A 475 -19.51 6.77 12.77
CA SER A 475 -19.62 8.09 12.12
C SER A 475 -19.18 9.30 12.96
N ARG A 476 -19.00 9.15 14.29
CA ARG A 476 -18.45 10.19 15.17
C ARG A 476 -16.92 10.23 15.18
N SER A 477 -16.27 9.30 14.49
CA SER A 477 -14.81 9.18 14.44
C SER A 477 -14.18 10.36 13.71
N VAL A 478 -12.98 10.72 14.15
CA VAL A 478 -12.25 11.90 13.65
C VAL A 478 -10.79 11.57 13.41
N MET A 479 -10.18 12.29 12.46
CA MET A 479 -8.72 12.34 12.28
C MET A 479 -8.22 13.68 12.77
N GLN A 480 -7.13 13.66 13.53
CA GLN A 480 -6.54 14.83 14.14
C GLN A 480 -5.04 14.88 13.85
N CYS A 481 -4.58 16.06 13.43
CA CYS A 481 -3.16 16.42 13.37
C CYS A 481 -2.95 17.76 14.05
N GLY A 482 -2.06 17.79 15.04
CA GLY A 482 -1.91 19.00 15.86
C GLY A 482 -3.25 19.36 16.50
N GLN A 483 -3.70 20.58 16.26
CA GLN A 483 -5.01 21.08 16.72
C GLN A 483 -6.12 20.94 15.68
N GLU A 484 -5.79 20.62 14.43
CA GLU A 484 -6.75 20.51 13.34
C GLU A 484 -7.41 19.13 13.33
N VAL A 485 -8.72 19.12 13.10
CA VAL A 485 -9.57 17.93 13.18
C VAL A 485 -10.47 17.86 11.94
N ILE A 486 -10.55 16.69 11.32
CA ILE A 486 -11.47 16.39 10.23
C ILE A 486 -12.32 15.15 10.60
N PRO A 487 -13.64 15.15 10.36
CA PRO A 487 -14.43 13.93 10.48
C PRO A 487 -13.92 12.86 9.52
N THR A 488 -13.86 11.60 9.94
CA THR A 488 -13.35 10.51 9.08
C THR A 488 -14.19 10.38 7.81
N SER A 489 -15.50 10.59 7.89
CA SER A 489 -16.40 10.56 6.73
C SER A 489 -16.08 11.63 5.68
N ILE A 490 -15.80 12.86 6.11
CA ILE A 490 -15.38 13.96 5.22
C ILE A 490 -14.03 13.65 4.58
N PHE A 491 -13.08 13.11 5.35
CA PHE A 491 -11.80 12.65 4.82
C PHE A 491 -12.00 11.56 3.75
N ARG A 492 -12.87 10.56 3.99
CA ARG A 492 -13.18 9.50 3.01
C ARG A 492 -13.70 10.10 1.69
N ARG A 493 -14.68 11.01 1.76
CA ARG A 493 -15.23 11.70 0.57
C ARG A 493 -14.16 12.46 -0.20
N ALA A 494 -13.27 13.17 0.51
CA ALA A 494 -12.18 13.94 -0.10
C ALA A 494 -11.20 13.03 -0.86
N VAL A 495 -10.75 11.94 -0.24
CA VAL A 495 -9.82 10.99 -0.86
C VAL A 495 -10.45 10.32 -2.09
N VAL A 496 -11.70 9.87 -1.98
CA VAL A 496 -12.41 9.25 -3.11
C VAL A 496 -12.55 10.25 -4.27
N CYS A 497 -12.91 11.50 -3.98
CA CYS A 497 -12.96 12.57 -4.98
C CYS A 497 -11.61 12.78 -5.67
N LEU A 498 -10.53 12.89 -4.90
CA LEU A 498 -9.17 13.08 -5.42
C LEU A 498 -8.70 11.90 -6.28
N SER A 499 -9.01 10.66 -5.88
CA SER A 499 -8.61 9.45 -6.62
C SER A 499 -9.18 9.37 -8.04
N GLN A 500 -10.19 10.19 -8.33
CA GLN A 500 -10.96 10.18 -9.56
C GLN A 500 -10.70 11.41 -10.44
N LYS A 501 -9.82 12.32 -10.00
CA LYS A 501 -9.46 13.51 -10.78
C LYS A 501 -8.59 13.17 -11.98
N LEU A 502 -8.86 13.86 -13.09
CA LEU A 502 -8.07 13.78 -14.32
C LEU A 502 -6.78 14.57 -14.23
N ASP A 503 -6.84 15.77 -13.63
CA ASP A 503 -5.64 16.52 -13.33
C ASP A 503 -4.99 15.92 -12.09
N ARG A 504 -3.73 15.49 -12.24
CA ARG A 504 -2.97 15.08 -11.07
C ARG A 504 -2.94 16.27 -10.12
N ALA A 505 -3.31 16.04 -8.87
CA ALA A 505 -2.69 16.72 -7.75
C ALA A 505 -1.18 16.44 -7.84
N LYS A 506 -0.45 17.14 -8.71
CA LYS A 506 0.86 16.72 -9.26
C LYS A 506 1.90 16.40 -8.17
N GLU A 507 1.70 16.94 -6.99
CA GLU A 507 2.53 16.75 -5.80
C GLU A 507 2.18 15.50 -4.95
N ILE A 508 1.06 14.82 -5.23
CA ILE A 508 0.67 13.58 -4.57
C ILE A 508 1.02 12.42 -5.51
N SER A 509 1.84 11.48 -5.04
CA SER A 509 2.13 10.28 -5.82
C SER A 509 0.86 9.45 -6.00
N TRP A 510 0.71 8.84 -7.18
CA TRP A 510 -0.40 7.94 -7.49
C TRP A 510 -0.49 6.79 -6.49
N GLU A 511 0.65 6.24 -6.07
CA GLU A 511 0.75 5.17 -5.07
C GLU A 511 0.16 5.60 -3.72
N THR A 512 0.58 6.76 -3.20
CA THR A 512 0.05 7.29 -1.93
C THR A 512 -1.46 7.48 -2.00
N LEU A 513 -1.96 8.00 -3.13
CA LEU A 513 -3.38 8.22 -3.32
C LEU A 513 -4.15 6.89 -3.40
N LEU A 514 -3.64 5.91 -4.15
CA LEU A 514 -4.21 4.56 -4.24
C LEU A 514 -4.25 3.85 -2.89
N ASP A 515 -3.14 3.83 -2.15
CA ASP A 515 -3.03 3.20 -0.84
C ASP A 515 -3.98 3.84 0.19
N THR A 516 -4.14 5.16 0.11
CA THR A 516 -5.09 5.90 0.93
C THR A 516 -6.52 5.59 0.50
N ASN A 517 -6.78 5.52 -0.81
CA ASN A 517 -8.08 5.19 -1.36
C ASN A 517 -8.56 3.79 -0.89
N GLN A 518 -7.67 2.79 -0.96
CA GLN A 518 -7.94 1.43 -0.47
C GLN A 518 -8.24 1.38 1.04
N LEU A 519 -7.62 2.25 1.84
CA LEU A 519 -7.92 2.37 3.27
C LEU A 519 -9.31 2.98 3.53
N VAL A 520 -9.71 3.98 2.74
CA VAL A 520 -11.02 4.65 2.91
C VAL A 520 -12.18 3.83 2.34
N TYR A 521 -11.91 2.94 1.39
CA TYR A 521 -12.87 1.92 0.95
C TYR A 521 -13.21 0.98 2.11
N SER A 522 -14.47 1.02 2.53
CA SER A 522 -15.00 0.38 3.73
C SER A 522 -16.22 -0.44 3.34
N SER A 523 -16.00 -1.61 2.76
CA SER A 523 -17.08 -2.59 2.57
C SER A 523 -16.80 -3.80 3.46
N ASP A 524 -17.79 -4.12 4.31
CA ASP A 524 -17.81 -5.33 5.12
C ASP A 524 -18.11 -6.58 4.25
N LYS A 525 -18.39 -6.40 2.95
CA LYS A 525 -18.73 -7.46 1.99
C LYS A 525 -17.59 -7.83 1.04
N LEU A 526 -16.42 -7.21 1.19
CA LEU A 526 -15.25 -7.58 0.39
C LEU A 526 -14.80 -9.00 0.74
N CYS A 527 -14.64 -9.85 -0.27
CA CYS A 527 -14.05 -11.16 -0.05
C CYS A 527 -12.63 -11.03 0.53
N PHE A 528 -12.22 -12.04 1.29
CA PHE A 528 -11.00 -11.93 2.09
C PHE A 528 -9.73 -11.75 1.24
N ARG A 529 -9.69 -12.32 0.03
CA ARG A 529 -8.60 -12.13 -0.94
C ARG A 529 -8.39 -10.64 -1.29
N VAL A 530 -9.47 -9.90 -1.51
CA VAL A 530 -9.40 -8.45 -1.80
C VAL A 530 -8.87 -7.71 -0.58
N THR A 531 -9.35 -8.07 0.62
CA THR A 531 -8.83 -7.51 1.88
C THR A 531 -7.32 -7.74 2.00
N MET A 532 -6.83 -8.95 1.73
CA MET A 532 -5.39 -9.25 1.75
C MET A 532 -4.60 -8.42 0.72
N SER A 533 -5.16 -8.20 -0.48
CA SER A 533 -4.54 -7.37 -1.51
C SER A 533 -4.37 -5.91 -1.08
N GLN A 534 -5.30 -5.38 -0.27
CA GLN A 534 -5.27 -4.01 0.24
C GLN A 534 -4.26 -3.82 1.39
N VAL A 535 -3.87 -4.90 2.07
CA VAL A 535 -3.07 -4.81 3.30
C VAL A 535 -1.69 -5.43 3.19
N LYS A 536 -1.39 -6.15 2.11
CA LYS A 536 -0.10 -6.83 1.92
C LYS A 536 1.11 -5.89 2.03
N GLU A 537 0.98 -4.64 1.59
CA GLU A 537 2.05 -3.62 1.69
C GLU A 537 2.06 -2.85 3.03
N LYS A 538 1.04 -3.02 3.87
CA LYS A 538 0.96 -2.32 5.16
C LYS A 538 1.98 -2.92 6.15
N LEU A 539 2.69 -2.07 6.85
CA LEU A 539 3.77 -2.41 7.77
C LEU A 539 3.23 -2.97 9.10
N CYS A 540 3.87 -4.03 9.57
CA CYS A 540 3.73 -4.59 10.91
C CYS A 540 5.10 -5.11 11.39
N SER A 541 5.31 -5.14 12.70
CA SER A 541 6.59 -5.62 13.28
C SER A 541 6.63 -7.14 13.41
N ASP A 542 5.48 -7.75 13.75
CA ASP A 542 5.32 -9.19 13.80
C ASP A 542 4.73 -9.69 12.47
N PRO A 543 5.38 -10.60 11.74
CA PRO A 543 4.86 -11.14 10.48
C PRO A 543 3.45 -11.73 10.58
N ARG A 544 3.09 -12.31 11.73
CA ARG A 544 1.76 -12.95 11.94
C ARG A 544 0.64 -11.94 11.96
N ASP A 545 0.94 -10.69 12.31
CA ASP A 545 -0.03 -9.62 12.30
C ASP A 545 -0.58 -9.35 10.89
N LYS A 546 0.15 -9.71 9.81
CA LYS A 546 -0.38 -9.69 8.43
C LYS A 546 -1.76 -10.35 8.32
N ILE A 547 -2.00 -11.37 9.13
CA ILE A 547 -3.29 -12.06 9.22
C ILE A 547 -4.09 -11.53 10.40
N TYR A 548 -3.52 -11.53 11.61
CA TYR A 548 -4.27 -11.20 12.83
C TYR A 548 -4.79 -9.76 12.85
N GLY A 549 -4.10 -8.82 12.19
CA GLY A 549 -4.49 -7.42 12.06
C GLY A 549 -5.72 -7.19 11.18
N VAL A 550 -6.11 -8.17 10.36
CA VAL A 550 -7.30 -8.11 9.51
C VAL A 550 -8.27 -9.27 9.72
N LEU A 551 -7.98 -10.19 10.65
CA LEU A 551 -8.81 -11.36 10.91
C LEU A 551 -10.24 -11.00 11.33
N SER A 552 -10.45 -9.83 11.95
CA SER A 552 -11.81 -9.37 12.27
C SER A 552 -12.61 -8.88 11.08
N LEU A 553 -11.94 -8.60 9.96
CA LEU A 553 -12.55 -8.29 8.67
C LEU A 553 -12.69 -9.57 7.83
N ALA A 554 -12.18 -10.70 8.31
CA ALA A 554 -12.30 -11.98 7.64
C ALA A 554 -13.72 -12.55 7.82
N PRO A 555 -14.16 -13.39 6.87
CA PRO A 555 -15.40 -14.13 7.00
C PRO A 555 -15.41 -15.02 8.24
N LYS A 556 -16.57 -15.23 8.86
CA LYS A 556 -16.65 -15.87 10.18
C LYS A 556 -16.13 -17.31 10.16
N GLY A 557 -16.40 -18.05 9.09
CA GLY A 557 -15.89 -19.42 8.91
C GLY A 557 -14.36 -19.44 8.88
N LEU A 558 -13.77 -18.53 8.10
CA LEU A 558 -12.32 -18.41 7.99
C LEU A 558 -11.67 -17.98 9.31
N ALA A 559 -12.24 -17.00 10.00
CA ALA A 559 -11.73 -16.52 11.28
C ALA A 559 -11.78 -17.60 12.37
N ALA A 560 -12.77 -18.50 12.32
CA ALA A 560 -12.88 -19.62 13.26
C ALA A 560 -11.84 -20.72 12.99
N ASP A 561 -11.51 -20.98 11.72
CA ASP A 561 -10.52 -21.98 11.32
C ASP A 561 -9.06 -21.54 11.59
N VAL A 562 -8.81 -20.23 11.67
CA VAL A 562 -7.47 -19.65 11.84
C VAL A 562 -7.41 -18.72 13.07
N PRO A 563 -7.56 -19.26 14.30
CA PRO A 563 -7.52 -18.44 15.52
C PRO A 563 -6.14 -17.83 15.77
N ALA A 564 -6.11 -16.67 16.43
CA ALA A 564 -4.87 -16.00 16.76
C ALA A 564 -3.97 -16.81 17.71
N ASP A 565 -2.78 -17.17 17.23
CA ASP A 565 -1.74 -17.87 17.98
C ASP A 565 -0.35 -17.26 17.68
N TYR A 566 0.19 -16.54 18.66
CA TYR A 566 1.51 -15.91 18.58
C TYR A 566 2.68 -16.87 18.92
N THR A 567 2.41 -18.17 19.09
CA THR A 567 3.46 -19.19 19.22
C THR A 567 3.76 -19.89 17.89
N LYS A 568 2.88 -19.73 16.90
CA LYS A 568 2.99 -20.36 15.58
C LYS A 568 4.09 -19.75 14.73
N ASP A 569 4.69 -20.58 13.89
CA ASP A 569 5.58 -20.13 12.81
C ASP A 569 4.77 -19.36 11.74
N PRO A 570 5.26 -18.20 11.24
CA PRO A 570 4.56 -17.43 10.22
C PRO A 570 4.28 -18.20 8.92
N GLY A 571 5.22 -19.02 8.45
CA GLY A 571 5.05 -19.82 7.23
C GLY A 571 3.96 -20.87 7.38
N GLN A 572 3.93 -21.56 8.53
CA GLN A 572 2.83 -22.49 8.84
C GLN A 572 1.47 -21.78 8.97
N LEU A 573 1.44 -20.57 9.55
CA LEU A 573 0.22 -19.77 9.62
C LEU A 573 -0.32 -19.43 8.23
N PHE A 574 0.55 -19.02 7.30
CA PHE A 574 0.14 -18.65 5.94
C PHE A 574 -0.34 -19.86 5.13
N LEU A 575 0.30 -21.01 5.29
CA LEU A 575 -0.15 -22.27 4.71
C LEU A 575 -1.54 -22.66 5.24
N ASP A 576 -1.73 -22.64 6.56
CA ASP A 576 -3.00 -23.01 7.19
C ASP A 576 -4.13 -22.06 6.75
N LEU A 577 -3.83 -20.77 6.61
CA LEU A 577 -4.78 -19.79 6.10
C LEU A 577 -5.16 -20.07 4.65
N PHE A 578 -4.19 -20.38 3.78
CA PHE A 578 -4.46 -20.75 2.39
C PHE A 578 -5.42 -21.94 2.32
N LEU A 579 -5.13 -23.01 3.06
CA LEU A 579 -5.95 -24.22 3.06
C LEU A 579 -7.34 -23.97 3.64
N ALA A 580 -7.44 -23.20 4.73
CA ALA A 580 -8.73 -22.82 5.32
C ALA A 580 -9.57 -21.99 4.35
N HIS A 581 -8.97 -20.99 3.70
CA HIS A 581 -9.64 -20.17 2.70
C HIS A 581 -10.14 -21.02 1.53
N ALA A 582 -9.26 -21.80 0.89
CA ALA A 582 -9.61 -22.66 -0.24
C ALA A 582 -10.71 -23.68 0.12
N LYS A 583 -10.69 -24.20 1.35
CA LYS A 583 -11.72 -25.12 1.85
C LYS A 583 -13.07 -24.44 2.05
N ASN A 584 -13.09 -23.21 2.55
CA ASN A 584 -14.31 -22.47 2.86
C ASN A 584 -14.99 -21.96 1.60
N ILE A 585 -14.25 -21.31 0.69
CA ILE A 585 -14.83 -20.74 -0.53
C ILE A 585 -14.80 -21.68 -1.74
N LYS A 586 -14.19 -22.88 -1.62
CA LYS A 586 -14.05 -23.89 -2.69
C LYS A 586 -13.44 -23.37 -3.99
N ARG A 587 -12.55 -22.38 -3.89
CA ARG A 587 -11.81 -21.75 -5.00
C ARG A 587 -10.36 -21.47 -4.58
N LEU A 588 -9.48 -21.29 -5.55
CA LEU A 588 -8.02 -21.16 -5.37
C LEU A 588 -7.55 -19.72 -5.60
N GLU A 589 -8.30 -18.74 -5.07
CA GLU A 589 -8.10 -17.32 -5.39
C GLU A 589 -6.88 -16.69 -4.69
N MET A 590 -6.26 -17.39 -3.73
CA MET A 590 -5.03 -16.92 -3.08
C MET A 590 -3.78 -17.13 -3.93
N PHE A 591 -3.84 -17.89 -5.03
CA PHE A 591 -2.71 -18.01 -5.97
C PHE A 591 -2.30 -16.66 -6.56
N HIS A 592 -3.24 -15.73 -6.68
CA HIS A 592 -2.97 -14.35 -7.14
C HIS A 592 -2.03 -13.56 -6.19
N GLN A 593 -1.85 -14.03 -4.94
CA GLN A 593 -0.91 -13.45 -3.97
C GLN A 593 0.46 -14.14 -3.97
N CYS A 594 0.64 -15.20 -4.75
CA CYS A 594 1.88 -15.95 -4.80
C CYS A 594 2.82 -15.36 -5.84
N SER A 595 4.08 -15.16 -5.46
CA SER A 595 5.14 -14.72 -6.36
C SER A 595 6.46 -15.36 -5.96
N GLN A 596 7.30 -15.65 -6.96
CA GLN A 596 8.69 -16.09 -6.76
C GLN A 596 9.69 -14.93 -6.75
N LEU A 597 9.28 -13.75 -7.23
CA LEU A 597 10.16 -12.57 -7.35
C LEU A 597 10.64 -12.03 -5.99
N SER A 598 9.84 -12.21 -4.94
CA SER A 598 10.19 -11.77 -3.60
C SER A 598 9.62 -12.72 -2.55
N ARG A 599 10.50 -13.42 -1.84
CA ARG A 599 10.18 -14.35 -0.75
C ARG A 599 11.28 -14.24 0.32
N ASN A 600 10.87 -14.14 1.57
CA ASN A 600 11.73 -14.23 2.75
C ASN A 600 11.55 -15.54 3.51
N LEU A 601 10.44 -16.25 3.29
CA LEU A 601 10.11 -17.51 3.94
C LEU A 601 10.35 -18.73 3.02
N ASP A 602 10.85 -19.81 3.62
CA ASP A 602 10.99 -21.12 2.98
C ASP A 602 9.66 -21.89 3.11
N VAL A 603 8.68 -21.45 2.31
CA VAL A 603 7.34 -22.05 2.19
C VAL A 603 7.06 -22.45 0.75
N PRO A 604 6.18 -23.45 0.51
CA PRO A 604 5.84 -23.91 -0.83
C PRO A 604 5.48 -22.78 -1.79
N SER A 605 5.78 -22.94 -3.08
CA SER A 605 5.60 -21.88 -4.10
C SER A 605 4.16 -21.36 -4.20
N TRP A 606 3.20 -22.22 -3.84
CA TRP A 606 1.76 -21.96 -3.83
C TRP A 606 1.23 -21.33 -2.54
N VAL A 607 2.09 -21.14 -1.53
CA VAL A 607 1.78 -20.39 -0.30
C VAL A 607 2.23 -18.93 -0.46
N PRO A 608 1.34 -17.95 -0.24
CA PRO A 608 1.70 -16.54 -0.25
C PRO A 608 2.71 -16.21 0.86
N ASP A 609 3.72 -15.39 0.54
CA ASP A 609 4.65 -14.84 1.52
C ASP A 609 4.40 -13.34 1.72
N TRP A 610 3.55 -13.01 2.69
CA TRP A 610 3.22 -11.62 3.03
C TRP A 610 4.29 -10.90 3.86
N THR A 611 5.43 -11.56 4.14
CA THR A 611 6.57 -10.89 4.81
C THR A 611 7.47 -10.17 3.81
N ALA A 612 7.40 -10.55 2.54
CA ALA A 612 8.13 -9.92 1.45
C ALA A 612 7.28 -8.80 0.81
N PRO A 613 7.91 -7.70 0.34
CA PRO A 613 7.20 -6.68 -0.42
C PRO A 613 6.68 -7.27 -1.75
N SER A 614 5.44 -6.94 -2.13
CA SER A 614 4.91 -7.40 -3.41
C SER A 614 5.59 -6.66 -4.55
N MET A 615 6.39 -7.38 -5.34
CA MET A 615 6.94 -6.80 -6.58
C MET A 615 5.84 -6.55 -7.61
N VAL A 616 4.76 -7.34 -7.61
CA VAL A 616 3.60 -7.10 -8.48
C VAL A 616 2.57 -6.27 -7.71
N ARG A 617 2.56 -4.95 -7.93
CA ARG A 617 1.70 -4.01 -7.18
C ARG A 617 0.25 -3.99 -7.69
N GLN A 618 0.06 -4.07 -9.01
CA GLN A 618 -1.26 -4.11 -9.62
C GLN A 618 -1.59 -5.55 -10.08
N LEU A 619 -2.72 -6.05 -9.59
CA LEU A 619 -3.25 -7.35 -10.01
C LEU A 619 -3.79 -7.23 -11.44
N ILE A 620 -3.74 -8.32 -12.19
CA ILE A 620 -4.48 -8.43 -13.45
C ILE A 620 -5.97 -8.33 -13.10
N GLU A 621 -6.77 -7.53 -13.79
CA GLU A 621 -8.23 -7.51 -13.57
C GLU A 621 -8.83 -8.90 -13.88
N ASP A 622 -9.96 -9.27 -13.27
CA ASP A 622 -10.50 -10.64 -13.42
C ASP A 622 -10.69 -11.04 -14.90
N GLN A 623 -10.19 -12.23 -15.25
CA GLN A 623 -10.16 -12.75 -16.62
C GLN A 623 -11.21 -13.83 -16.87
N PHE A 624 -11.95 -14.22 -15.83
CA PHE A 624 -12.96 -15.28 -15.86
C PHE A 624 -12.46 -16.61 -16.49
N SER A 625 -11.18 -16.96 -16.32
CA SER A 625 -10.53 -18.06 -17.06
C SER A 625 -11.02 -19.46 -16.71
N ALA A 626 -11.45 -19.72 -15.48
CA ALA A 626 -12.05 -21.01 -15.10
C ALA A 626 -13.57 -20.92 -14.90
N ALA A 627 -14.22 -19.84 -15.37
CA ALA A 627 -15.64 -19.55 -15.14
C ALA A 627 -16.09 -19.78 -13.67
N PHE A 628 -17.35 -20.18 -13.49
CA PHE A 628 -17.95 -20.57 -12.21
C PHE A 628 -17.60 -22.01 -11.80
N SER A 629 -16.45 -22.56 -12.22
CA SER A 629 -16.00 -23.90 -11.79
C SER A 629 -15.63 -23.94 -10.31
N GLN A 630 -15.91 -25.07 -9.66
CA GLN A 630 -15.42 -25.35 -8.32
C GLN A 630 -13.97 -25.86 -8.39
N ALA A 631 -13.12 -25.48 -7.44
CA ALA A 631 -11.77 -26.05 -7.34
C ALA A 631 -11.80 -27.52 -6.93
N GLU A 632 -11.04 -28.37 -7.63
CA GLU A 632 -10.73 -29.74 -7.23
C GLU A 632 -9.28 -29.78 -6.75
N PHE A 633 -9.08 -29.95 -5.43
CA PHE A 633 -7.76 -29.98 -4.82
C PHE A 633 -7.69 -30.92 -3.61
N SER A 634 -6.48 -31.39 -3.30
CA SER A 634 -6.16 -32.10 -2.06
C SER A 634 -4.75 -31.74 -1.59
N PHE A 635 -4.45 -31.98 -0.32
CA PHE A 635 -3.16 -31.62 0.28
C PHE A 635 -2.51 -32.84 0.92
N THR A 636 -1.27 -33.10 0.54
CA THR A 636 -0.40 -34.11 1.15
C THR A 636 0.65 -33.39 2.00
N PRO A 637 0.55 -33.48 3.34
CA PRO A 637 1.52 -32.84 4.23
C PRO A 637 2.96 -33.33 3.98
N PRO A 638 3.97 -32.46 4.17
CA PRO A 638 3.85 -31.11 4.72
C PRO A 638 3.59 -30.01 3.67
N ASN A 639 3.88 -30.25 2.38
CA ASN A 639 4.12 -29.15 1.43
C ASN A 639 3.44 -29.32 0.05
N MET A 640 2.77 -30.44 -0.21
CA MET A 640 2.32 -30.76 -1.57
C MET A 640 0.82 -30.51 -1.74
N LEU A 641 0.47 -29.63 -2.67
CA LEU A 641 -0.91 -29.34 -3.04
C LEU A 641 -1.20 -29.95 -4.42
N HIS A 642 -2.15 -30.88 -4.47
CA HIS A 642 -2.65 -31.48 -5.69
C HIS A 642 -3.82 -30.64 -6.20
N VAL A 643 -3.74 -30.13 -7.43
CA VAL A 643 -4.79 -29.30 -8.04
C VAL A 643 -5.12 -29.80 -9.45
N THR A 644 -6.37 -29.67 -9.87
CA THR A 644 -6.82 -30.10 -11.21
C THR A 644 -7.04 -28.91 -12.13
N GLY A 645 -6.63 -29.05 -13.40
CA GLY A 645 -6.84 -28.03 -14.42
C GLY A 645 -6.47 -28.50 -15.83
N VAL A 646 -6.39 -27.54 -16.74
CA VAL A 646 -5.99 -27.73 -18.13
C VAL A 646 -4.62 -27.11 -18.36
N HIS A 647 -3.74 -27.88 -18.97
CA HIS A 647 -2.51 -27.34 -19.56
C HIS A 647 -2.81 -26.76 -20.92
N CYS A 648 -2.49 -25.49 -21.11
CA CYS A 648 -2.81 -24.76 -22.33
C CYS A 648 -1.65 -24.79 -23.31
N ALA A 649 -0.45 -24.38 -22.89
CA ALA A 649 0.71 -24.25 -23.78
C ALA A 649 2.01 -24.15 -22.97
N PHE A 650 3.16 -24.38 -23.62
CA PHE A 650 4.47 -24.02 -23.07
C PHE A 650 4.91 -22.65 -23.59
N ILE A 651 5.61 -21.90 -22.76
CA ILE A 651 6.22 -20.64 -23.14
C ILE A 651 7.44 -20.94 -24.02
N SER A 652 7.40 -20.46 -25.27
CA SER A 652 8.45 -20.66 -26.26
C SER A 652 9.49 -19.54 -26.24
N GLU A 653 9.05 -18.31 -25.92
CA GLU A 653 9.88 -17.11 -25.93
C GLU A 653 9.44 -16.13 -24.84
N THR A 654 10.40 -15.47 -24.20
CA THR A 654 10.15 -14.33 -23.30
C THR A 654 10.91 -13.10 -23.76
N LEU A 655 10.28 -11.94 -23.74
CA LEU A 655 10.85 -10.66 -24.14
C LEU A 655 11.24 -9.82 -22.91
N SER A 656 11.63 -8.57 -23.15
CA SER A 656 12.10 -7.63 -22.12
C SER A 656 11.14 -7.52 -20.93
N TYR A 657 11.66 -7.48 -19.71
CA TYR A 657 10.85 -7.18 -18.53
C TYR A 657 10.72 -5.66 -18.33
N MET A 658 9.60 -5.22 -17.76
CA MET A 658 9.36 -3.82 -17.43
C MET A 658 9.64 -3.57 -15.94
N PRO A 659 10.66 -2.78 -15.56
CA PRO A 659 10.90 -2.43 -14.16
C PRO A 659 9.76 -1.60 -13.55
N ASP A 660 9.59 -1.70 -12.23
CA ASP A 660 8.60 -0.91 -11.48
C ASP A 660 8.95 0.58 -11.51
N GLU A 661 10.24 0.88 -11.28
CA GLU A 661 10.81 2.23 -11.24
C GLU A 661 11.05 2.86 -12.61
N ALA A 662 10.67 2.17 -13.70
CA ALA A 662 10.85 2.66 -15.06
C ALA A 662 10.08 3.97 -15.28
N THR A 663 10.78 4.94 -15.85
CA THR A 663 10.20 6.20 -16.35
C THR A 663 9.19 5.94 -17.47
N ASP A 664 8.31 6.90 -17.73
CA ASP A 664 7.36 6.82 -18.86
C ASP A 664 8.08 6.53 -20.20
N ALA A 665 9.22 7.19 -20.44
CA ALA A 665 10.07 6.96 -21.61
C ALA A 665 10.59 5.52 -21.70
N GLU A 666 11.10 4.96 -20.60
CA GLU A 666 11.58 3.58 -20.55
C GLU A 666 10.45 2.57 -20.76
N LYS A 667 9.28 2.80 -20.13
CA LYS A 667 8.10 1.94 -20.30
C LYS A 667 7.66 1.87 -21.76
N ILE A 668 7.63 3.00 -22.46
CA ILE A 668 7.32 3.03 -23.90
C ILE A 668 8.36 2.26 -24.71
N ARG A 669 9.66 2.50 -24.49
CA ARG A 669 10.73 1.80 -25.22
C ARG A 669 10.66 0.28 -25.03
N ILE A 670 10.35 -0.18 -23.81
CA ILE A 670 10.17 -1.60 -23.50
C ILE A 670 8.90 -2.14 -24.16
N ALA A 671 7.77 -1.43 -24.08
CA ALA A 671 6.54 -1.87 -24.73
C ALA A 671 6.70 -2.01 -26.24
N ARG A 672 7.42 -1.09 -26.88
CA ARG A 672 7.76 -1.18 -28.31
C ARG A 672 8.68 -2.34 -28.66
N SER A 673 9.59 -2.70 -27.77
CA SER A 673 10.45 -3.88 -27.99
C SER A 673 9.67 -5.19 -27.93
N TRP A 674 8.40 -5.16 -27.53
CA TRP A 674 7.48 -6.30 -27.57
C TRP A 674 6.71 -6.45 -28.88
N HIS A 675 6.85 -5.50 -29.82
CA HIS A 675 6.14 -5.57 -31.09
C HIS A 675 6.51 -6.85 -31.85
N PRO A 676 5.53 -7.70 -32.23
CA PRO A 676 5.79 -8.83 -33.10
C PRO A 676 6.20 -8.36 -34.50
N GLU A 677 6.99 -9.17 -35.21
CA GLU A 677 7.48 -8.85 -36.56
C GLU A 677 6.36 -8.59 -37.57
N ASP A 678 5.21 -9.25 -37.38
CA ASP A 678 4.03 -9.15 -38.21
C ASP A 678 2.94 -8.23 -37.63
N LEU A 679 3.26 -7.32 -36.70
CA LEU A 679 2.29 -6.43 -36.03
C LEU A 679 1.22 -5.83 -36.98
N GLU A 680 1.64 -5.28 -38.12
CA GLU A 680 0.75 -4.60 -39.08
C GLU A 680 0.08 -5.53 -40.12
N THR A 681 0.56 -6.76 -40.27
CA THR A 681 0.11 -7.67 -41.37
C THR A 681 -0.44 -9.01 -40.88
N GLY A 682 -0.16 -9.35 -39.63
CA GLY A 682 -0.51 -10.61 -39.02
C GLY A 682 -1.96 -10.65 -38.56
N THR A 683 -2.45 -11.87 -38.41
CA THR A 683 -3.74 -12.18 -37.77
C THR A 683 -3.43 -13.07 -36.59
N TYR A 684 -3.91 -12.69 -35.41
CA TYR A 684 -3.73 -13.47 -34.21
C TYR A 684 -4.63 -14.72 -34.24
N ILE A 685 -4.30 -15.73 -33.44
CA ILE A 685 -4.97 -17.04 -33.48
C ILE A 685 -6.46 -16.99 -33.09
N THR A 686 -6.91 -15.92 -32.43
CA THR A 686 -8.33 -15.64 -32.12
C THR A 686 -9.08 -15.00 -33.30
N GLY A 687 -8.39 -14.60 -34.36
CA GLY A 687 -8.95 -14.04 -35.60
C GLY A 687 -8.86 -12.53 -35.75
N GLU A 688 -8.49 -11.80 -34.70
CA GLU A 688 -8.27 -10.35 -34.76
C GLU A 688 -6.89 -9.97 -35.36
N SER A 689 -6.70 -8.70 -35.72
CA SER A 689 -5.40 -8.24 -36.23
C SER A 689 -4.32 -8.38 -35.15
N MET A 690 -3.07 -8.65 -35.55
CA MET A 690 -1.97 -8.77 -34.60
C MET A 690 -1.76 -7.47 -33.79
N ARG A 691 -2.00 -6.31 -34.42
CA ARG A 691 -1.99 -5.00 -33.76
C ARG A 691 -3.01 -4.90 -32.63
N MET A 692 -4.27 -5.29 -32.88
CA MET A 692 -5.30 -5.30 -31.85
C MET A 692 -4.98 -6.30 -30.73
N ALA A 693 -4.54 -7.51 -31.09
CA ALA A 693 -4.14 -8.53 -30.13
C ALA A 693 -3.01 -8.03 -29.21
N HIS A 694 -2.03 -7.32 -29.76
CA HIS A 694 -0.94 -6.71 -29.00
C HIS A 694 -1.44 -5.61 -28.06
N ALA A 695 -2.31 -4.71 -28.53
CA ALA A 695 -2.92 -3.66 -27.72
C ALA A 695 -3.74 -4.23 -26.54
N LYS A 696 -4.60 -5.21 -26.80
CA LYS A 696 -5.35 -5.94 -25.77
C LYS A 696 -4.43 -6.63 -24.78
N THR A 697 -3.27 -7.12 -25.22
CA THR A 697 -2.30 -7.77 -24.33
C THR A 697 -1.61 -6.79 -23.39
N ILE A 698 -1.18 -5.62 -23.89
CA ILE A 698 -0.60 -4.55 -23.05
C ILE A 698 -1.62 -4.03 -22.04
N CYS A 699 -2.88 -3.90 -22.44
CA CYS A 699 -3.94 -3.42 -21.56
C CYS A 699 -4.60 -4.51 -20.72
N MET A 700 -4.14 -5.77 -20.85
CA MET A 700 -4.69 -6.95 -20.18
C MET A 700 -6.22 -7.08 -20.37
N ASN A 701 -6.68 -6.72 -21.58
CA ASN A 701 -8.09 -6.68 -22.01
C ASN A 701 -8.99 -5.74 -21.19
N THR A 702 -8.42 -4.72 -20.55
CA THR A 702 -9.16 -3.70 -19.80
C THR A 702 -9.67 -2.62 -20.77
N LEU A 703 -10.73 -2.93 -21.52
CA LEU A 703 -11.35 -2.05 -22.53
C LEU A 703 -12.76 -1.62 -22.09
N GLU A 704 -13.27 -0.51 -22.64
CA GLU A 704 -14.62 0.01 -22.33
C GLU A 704 -15.73 -1.00 -22.70
N GLU A 705 -15.56 -1.75 -23.79
CA GLU A 705 -16.52 -2.78 -24.20
C GLU A 705 -16.65 -3.90 -23.18
N ARG A 706 -15.54 -4.24 -22.50
CA ARG A 706 -15.50 -5.26 -21.45
C ARG A 706 -15.91 -4.68 -20.10
N PHE A 707 -15.46 -3.48 -19.75
CA PHE A 707 -15.74 -2.82 -18.46
C PHE A 707 -16.46 -1.48 -18.64
N PRO A 708 -17.75 -1.46 -19.05
CA PRO A 708 -18.46 -0.22 -19.31
C PRO A 708 -18.47 0.72 -18.09
N GLY A 709 -18.02 1.96 -18.29
CA GLY A 709 -17.97 2.99 -17.25
C GLY A 709 -16.83 2.84 -16.23
N PHE A 710 -15.89 1.91 -16.41
CA PHE A 710 -14.73 1.74 -15.53
C PHE A 710 -13.57 2.66 -15.95
N GLN A 711 -13.27 3.69 -15.15
CA GLN A 711 -12.03 4.47 -15.23
C GLN A 711 -11.66 5.03 -16.63
N LEU A 712 -12.63 5.45 -17.46
CA LEU A 712 -12.39 6.01 -18.82
C LEU A 712 -11.44 5.12 -19.65
N GLN A 713 -11.71 3.82 -19.81
CA GLN A 713 -10.88 2.99 -20.67
C GLN A 713 -11.05 3.39 -22.16
N PRO A 714 -10.01 3.22 -22.99
CA PRO A 714 -10.15 3.28 -24.43
C PRO A 714 -11.05 2.14 -24.93
N ASP A 715 -11.83 2.42 -25.96
CA ASP A 715 -12.61 1.44 -26.71
C ASP A 715 -11.74 0.77 -27.80
N GLU A 716 -12.23 -0.28 -28.44
CA GLU A 716 -11.51 -0.95 -29.54
C GLU A 716 -11.25 0.02 -30.69
N ALA A 717 -12.20 0.92 -30.99
CA ALA A 717 -12.06 1.92 -32.04
C ALA A 717 -10.86 2.85 -31.80
N PHE A 718 -10.64 3.28 -30.56
CA PHE A 718 -9.46 4.05 -30.16
C PHE A 718 -8.19 3.28 -30.52
N TRP A 719 -8.10 1.98 -30.28
CA TRP A 719 -6.90 1.20 -30.60
C TRP A 719 -6.70 0.95 -32.10
N GLU A 720 -7.78 0.92 -32.88
CA GLU A 720 -7.74 0.80 -34.34
C GLU A 720 -7.36 2.11 -35.04
N ASP A 721 -7.81 3.25 -34.55
CA ASP A 721 -7.66 4.58 -35.18
C ASP A 721 -6.35 5.31 -34.81
N GLN A 722 -5.31 4.56 -34.40
CA GLN A 722 -4.07 5.18 -33.93
C GLN A 722 -3.17 5.68 -35.07
N ASP A 723 -3.06 7.00 -35.17
CA ASP A 723 -2.18 7.77 -36.05
C ASP A 723 -0.67 7.62 -35.75
N PHE A 724 0.17 8.20 -36.61
CA PHE A 724 1.64 8.24 -36.50
C PHE A 724 2.19 8.84 -35.19
N ASP A 725 1.39 9.57 -34.40
CA ASP A 725 1.80 10.23 -33.15
C ASP A 725 1.55 9.38 -31.89
N HIS A 726 0.98 8.18 -32.00
CA HIS A 726 0.62 7.36 -30.84
C HIS A 726 1.84 6.88 -30.01
N PRO A 727 1.83 6.99 -28.66
CA PRO A 727 2.99 6.63 -27.82
C PRO A 727 3.46 5.18 -27.91
N LEU A 728 2.61 4.23 -28.32
CA LEU A 728 3.02 2.83 -28.54
C LEU A 728 3.26 2.52 -30.03
N PHE A 729 2.45 3.06 -30.93
CA PHE A 729 2.38 2.62 -32.34
C PHE A 729 2.90 3.63 -33.37
N GLY A 730 3.29 4.83 -32.96
CA GLY A 730 3.80 5.85 -33.88
C GLY A 730 5.17 5.52 -34.51
N ASP A 731 5.38 5.98 -35.76
CA ASP A 731 6.55 5.67 -36.60
C ASP A 731 7.79 6.54 -36.29
N ASP A 732 7.62 7.72 -35.68
CA ASP A 732 8.66 8.77 -35.60
C ASP A 732 9.42 8.79 -34.24
N LEU A 733 9.69 7.62 -33.64
CA LEU A 733 10.11 7.51 -32.23
C LEU A 733 11.42 6.75 -31.96
N ASP A 734 12.31 6.71 -32.95
CA ASP A 734 13.66 6.13 -32.80
C ASP A 734 14.53 6.82 -31.72
N ASP A 735 14.06 7.91 -31.08
CA ASP A 735 14.66 8.54 -29.90
C ASP A 735 13.56 9.03 -28.93
N VAL A 736 12.84 8.14 -28.22
CA VAL A 736 12.05 8.59 -27.05
C VAL A 736 13.05 9.15 -26.01
N PRO A 737 13.09 10.48 -25.78
CA PRO A 737 14.10 11.06 -24.90
C PRO A 737 13.82 10.66 -23.45
N ASP A 738 14.86 10.59 -22.63
CA ASP A 738 14.72 10.25 -21.20
C ASP A 738 13.82 11.23 -20.42
N SER A 739 13.55 12.42 -20.98
CA SER A 739 12.63 13.42 -20.43
C SER A 739 11.19 13.30 -20.93
N TYR A 740 10.85 12.31 -21.75
CA TYR A 740 9.49 12.13 -22.26
C TYR A 740 8.53 11.73 -21.14
N GLU A 741 7.41 12.44 -21.05
CA GLU A 741 6.30 12.14 -20.16
C GLU A 741 5.07 11.84 -21.02
N ILE A 742 4.28 10.83 -20.65
CA ILE A 742 3.06 10.48 -21.38
C ILE A 742 2.05 11.63 -21.20
N PRO A 743 1.55 12.24 -22.30
CA PRO A 743 0.54 13.30 -22.22
C PRO A 743 -0.73 12.83 -21.50
N LEU A 744 -1.43 13.76 -20.84
CA LEU A 744 -2.64 13.45 -20.05
C LEU A 744 -3.76 12.80 -20.87
N GLU A 745 -3.86 13.09 -22.17
CA GLU A 745 -4.82 12.47 -23.08
C GLU A 745 -4.55 10.97 -23.33
N TYR A 746 -3.35 10.48 -23.00
CA TYR A 746 -2.95 9.07 -23.09
C TYR A 746 -2.84 8.40 -21.71
N ARG A 747 -3.60 8.90 -20.72
CA ARG A 747 -3.59 8.38 -19.35
C ARG A 747 -3.83 6.87 -19.28
N ASP A 748 -4.67 6.34 -20.15
CA ASP A 748 -5.03 4.93 -20.11
C ASP A 748 -3.90 4.03 -20.58
N ILE A 749 -3.09 4.52 -21.52
CA ILE A 749 -1.82 3.89 -21.90
C ILE A 749 -0.88 3.87 -20.70
N GLN A 750 -0.73 4.98 -20.01
CA GLN A 750 0.12 5.03 -18.81
C GLN A 750 -0.38 4.04 -17.74
N ASN A 751 -1.70 3.94 -17.53
CA ASN A 751 -2.28 2.97 -16.61
C ASN A 751 -2.01 1.53 -17.06
N ALA A 752 -2.18 1.21 -18.35
CA ALA A 752 -1.86 -0.10 -18.92
C ALA A 752 -0.38 -0.47 -18.73
N LEU A 753 0.53 0.46 -19.03
CA LEU A 753 1.97 0.25 -18.82
C LEU A 753 2.33 0.09 -17.34
N ASN A 754 1.67 0.81 -16.43
CA ASN A 754 1.85 0.60 -14.99
C ASN A 754 1.41 -0.79 -14.52
N ARG A 755 0.39 -1.40 -15.15
CA ARG A 755 -0.01 -2.80 -14.89
C ARG A 755 1.04 -3.80 -15.36
N CYS A 756 1.82 -3.44 -16.38
CA CYS A 756 2.91 -4.24 -16.91
C CYS A 756 4.21 -4.18 -16.09
N SER A 757 4.31 -3.29 -15.10
CA SER A 757 5.47 -3.21 -14.19
C SER A 757 5.72 -4.52 -13.43
N ASN A 758 7.00 -4.90 -13.33
CA ASN A 758 7.49 -6.20 -12.84
C ASN A 758 6.94 -7.42 -13.57
N ARG A 759 6.51 -7.24 -14.82
CA ARG A 759 6.08 -8.30 -15.73
C ARG A 759 6.89 -8.25 -17.04
N ARG A 760 6.78 -9.31 -17.83
CA ARG A 760 7.39 -9.43 -19.16
C ARG A 760 6.40 -10.00 -20.16
N TYR A 761 6.61 -9.65 -21.42
CA TYR A 761 5.86 -10.21 -22.54
C TYR A 761 6.39 -11.61 -22.90
N PHE A 762 5.51 -12.51 -23.32
CA PHE A 762 5.89 -13.84 -23.75
C PHE A 762 5.07 -14.32 -24.95
N LYS A 763 5.60 -15.35 -25.62
CA LYS A 763 4.91 -16.14 -26.65
C LYS A 763 4.92 -17.60 -26.27
N THR A 764 3.95 -18.36 -26.76
CA THR A 764 3.81 -19.80 -26.51
C THR A 764 4.05 -20.62 -27.78
N ASP A 765 4.24 -21.92 -27.63
CA ASP A 765 4.34 -22.89 -28.74
C ASP A 765 3.03 -23.06 -29.52
N GLU A 766 1.89 -22.80 -28.88
CA GLU A 766 0.54 -22.80 -29.49
C GLU A 766 0.17 -21.45 -30.13
N GLY A 767 1.08 -20.46 -30.14
CA GLY A 767 0.89 -19.17 -30.81
C GLY A 767 0.18 -18.11 -29.96
N TYR A 768 -0.12 -18.38 -28.68
CA TYR A 768 -0.62 -17.36 -27.76
C TYR A 768 0.45 -16.34 -27.38
N ILE A 769 0.01 -15.10 -27.12
CA ILE A 769 0.79 -14.01 -26.54
C ILE A 769 0.23 -13.62 -25.16
N GLY A 770 1.08 -13.09 -24.30
CA GLY A 770 0.65 -12.69 -22.96
C GLY A 770 1.66 -11.88 -22.16
N ILE A 771 1.25 -11.50 -20.95
CA ILE A 771 2.07 -10.81 -19.94
C ILE A 771 2.15 -11.69 -18.68
N ALA A 772 3.36 -11.95 -18.19
CA ALA A 772 3.62 -12.83 -17.05
C ALA A 772 4.64 -12.23 -16.08
N PRO A 773 4.77 -12.76 -14.84
CA PRO A 773 5.73 -12.24 -13.86
C PRO A 773 7.16 -12.21 -14.40
N ALA A 774 7.99 -11.28 -13.94
CA ALA A 774 9.36 -11.11 -14.43
C ALA A 774 10.27 -12.35 -14.29
N ASP A 775 9.94 -13.35 -13.47
CA ASP A 775 10.70 -14.61 -13.33
C ASP A 775 10.31 -15.69 -14.34
N THR A 776 9.33 -15.40 -15.21
CA THR A 776 8.89 -16.31 -16.26
C THR A 776 10.00 -16.55 -17.28
N GLN A 777 10.16 -17.81 -17.71
CA GLN A 777 11.19 -18.24 -18.66
C GLN A 777 10.61 -19.20 -19.72
N PRO A 778 11.34 -19.44 -20.83
CA PRO A 778 10.99 -20.52 -21.75
C PRO A 778 10.89 -21.88 -21.04
N ASP A 779 10.02 -22.75 -21.55
CA ASP A 779 9.64 -24.06 -20.99
C ASP A 779 8.76 -24.01 -19.73
N ASP A 780 8.45 -22.83 -19.18
CA ASP A 780 7.36 -22.70 -18.21
C ASP A 780 6.01 -22.98 -18.90
N ALA A 781 5.04 -23.51 -18.17
CA ALA A 781 3.72 -23.90 -18.68
C ALA A 781 2.64 -22.89 -18.31
N ILE A 782 1.73 -22.61 -19.24
CA ILE A 782 0.48 -21.88 -19.01
C ILE A 782 -0.62 -22.87 -18.64
N VAL A 783 -1.26 -22.64 -17.50
CA VAL A 783 -2.25 -23.55 -16.93
C VAL A 783 -3.48 -22.78 -16.47
N VAL A 784 -4.67 -23.31 -16.76
CA VAL A 784 -5.95 -22.86 -16.20
C VAL A 784 -6.41 -23.88 -15.18
N LEU A 785 -6.35 -23.53 -13.90
CA LEU A 785 -6.78 -24.37 -12.79
C LEU A 785 -8.26 -24.12 -12.45
N LEU A 786 -8.99 -25.20 -12.11
CA LEU A 786 -10.38 -25.08 -11.68
C LEU A 786 -10.50 -24.21 -10.42
N GLY A 787 -11.50 -23.34 -10.39
CA GLY A 787 -11.70 -22.38 -9.31
C GLY A 787 -10.65 -21.27 -9.21
N CYS A 788 -9.86 -21.02 -10.26
CA CYS A 788 -8.97 -19.86 -10.35
C CYS A 788 -9.46 -18.88 -11.44
N SER A 789 -9.52 -17.57 -11.16
CA SER A 789 -10.07 -16.60 -12.11
C SER A 789 -9.09 -16.18 -13.21
N ARG A 790 -7.81 -16.57 -13.09
CA ARG A 790 -6.73 -16.16 -13.99
C ARG A 790 -5.87 -17.36 -14.41
N PRO A 791 -5.27 -17.34 -15.61
CA PRO A 791 -4.25 -18.31 -15.98
C PRO A 791 -3.01 -18.16 -15.08
N LEU A 792 -2.31 -19.26 -14.86
CA LEU A 792 -1.10 -19.32 -14.04
C LEU A 792 0.08 -19.82 -14.85
N VAL A 793 1.26 -19.34 -14.49
CA VAL A 793 2.54 -19.87 -14.96
C VAL A 793 3.05 -20.90 -13.95
N LEU A 794 3.20 -22.15 -14.40
CA LEU A 794 3.78 -23.24 -13.62
C LEU A 794 5.10 -23.70 -14.25
N ARG A 795 6.14 -23.85 -13.42
CA ARG A 795 7.43 -24.37 -13.85
C ARG A 795 7.55 -25.86 -13.54
N PRO A 796 7.82 -26.73 -14.53
CA PRO A 796 8.07 -28.14 -14.27
C PRO A 796 9.40 -28.34 -13.53
N THR A 797 9.43 -29.33 -12.64
CA THR A 797 10.65 -29.79 -11.96
C THR A 797 11.06 -31.17 -12.46
N THR A 798 12.22 -31.67 -12.01
CA THR A 798 12.71 -33.01 -12.40
C THR A 798 11.91 -34.17 -11.81
N ASP A 799 11.14 -33.91 -10.74
CA ASP A 799 10.43 -34.94 -9.97
C ASP A 799 8.92 -34.99 -10.31
N ASP A 800 8.54 -34.53 -11.51
CA ASP A 800 7.13 -34.43 -11.97
C ASP A 800 6.25 -33.52 -11.08
N GLN A 801 6.90 -32.62 -10.34
CA GLN A 801 6.26 -31.58 -9.52
C GLN A 801 6.33 -30.23 -10.22
N TRP A 802 5.55 -29.28 -9.73
CA TRP A 802 5.42 -27.96 -10.32
C TRP A 802 5.65 -26.86 -9.28
N ILE A 803 6.32 -25.80 -9.72
CA ILE A 803 6.51 -24.57 -8.95
C ILE A 803 5.57 -23.51 -9.52
N LEU A 804 4.75 -22.88 -8.67
CA LEU A 804 3.92 -21.74 -9.06
C LEU A 804 4.79 -20.48 -9.21
N ILE A 805 4.90 -19.96 -10.42
CA ILE A 805 5.62 -18.72 -10.72
C ILE A 805 4.75 -17.49 -10.43
N GLY A 806 3.47 -17.55 -10.82
CA GLY A 806 2.46 -16.53 -10.50
C GLY A 806 1.36 -16.43 -11.56
N GLU A 807 0.47 -15.45 -11.40
CA GLU A 807 -0.60 -15.15 -12.35
C GLU A 807 -0.07 -14.51 -13.64
N CYS A 808 -0.69 -14.84 -14.78
CA CYS A 808 -0.42 -14.21 -16.06
C CYS A 808 -1.71 -13.81 -16.78
N PHE A 809 -1.58 -12.91 -17.75
CA PHE A 809 -2.61 -12.59 -18.71
C PHE A 809 -2.25 -13.27 -20.04
N VAL A 810 -3.20 -13.98 -20.64
CA VAL A 810 -3.04 -14.59 -21.97
C VAL A 810 -4.27 -14.28 -22.80
N LEU A 811 -4.08 -13.55 -23.90
CA LEU A 811 -5.19 -13.22 -24.79
C LEU A 811 -5.66 -14.50 -25.49
N GLY A 812 -6.94 -14.85 -25.33
CA GLY A 812 -7.52 -16.07 -25.89
C GLY A 812 -7.59 -17.25 -24.90
N LEU A 813 -7.19 -17.05 -23.64
CA LEU A 813 -7.46 -18.00 -22.52
C LEU A 813 -8.27 -17.37 -21.38
N ASN A 814 -8.78 -16.16 -21.58
CA ASN A 814 -9.82 -15.53 -20.78
C ASN A 814 -11.19 -16.17 -21.05
N ASP A 815 -12.20 -15.80 -20.27
CA ASP A 815 -13.62 -16.11 -20.51
C ASP A 815 -13.91 -17.61 -20.68
N ALA A 816 -13.27 -18.44 -19.87
CA ALA A 816 -13.35 -19.90 -19.89
C ALA A 816 -13.07 -20.58 -21.24
N ILE A 817 -12.36 -19.90 -22.15
CA ILE A 817 -12.01 -20.46 -23.47
C ILE A 817 -11.21 -21.76 -23.33
N ALA A 818 -10.30 -21.85 -22.36
CA ALA A 818 -9.53 -23.06 -22.11
C ALA A 818 -10.39 -24.28 -21.70
N LEU A 819 -11.58 -24.04 -21.15
CA LEU A 819 -12.49 -25.09 -20.69
C LEU A 819 -13.61 -25.39 -21.71
N LEU A 820 -14.13 -24.36 -22.38
CA LEU A 820 -15.36 -24.45 -23.19
C LEU A 820 -15.14 -24.14 -24.68
N GLY A 821 -13.94 -23.74 -25.08
CA GLY A 821 -13.66 -23.24 -26.42
C GLY A 821 -14.10 -21.77 -26.62
N PRO A 822 -13.87 -21.20 -27.81
CA PRO A 822 -14.20 -19.81 -28.11
C PRO A 822 -15.70 -19.54 -27.96
N LEU A 823 -16.06 -18.31 -27.61
CA LEU A 823 -17.45 -17.88 -27.61
C LEU A 823 -17.99 -17.88 -29.05
N PRO A 824 -19.24 -18.32 -29.27
CA PRO A 824 -19.88 -18.22 -30.57
C PRO A 824 -20.14 -16.75 -30.91
N GLU A 825 -19.86 -16.34 -32.14
CA GLU A 825 -20.27 -15.01 -32.63
C GLU A 825 -21.81 -14.83 -32.53
N PRO A 826 -22.31 -13.66 -32.11
CA PRO A 826 -21.61 -12.41 -31.77
C PRO A 826 -21.35 -12.23 -30.26
N TRP A 827 -21.40 -13.30 -29.45
CA TRP A 827 -21.35 -13.19 -28.00
C TRP A 827 -20.02 -12.64 -27.48
N ARG A 828 -20.09 -11.78 -26.46
CA ARG A 828 -18.96 -11.17 -25.76
C ARG A 828 -19.15 -11.26 -24.24
N VAL A 829 -18.08 -11.10 -23.47
CA VAL A 829 -18.17 -10.95 -22.01
C VAL A 829 -18.10 -9.48 -21.63
N ARG A 830 -19.00 -9.06 -20.73
CA ARG A 830 -19.01 -7.76 -20.07
C ARG A 830 -18.92 -7.94 -18.57
N GLU A 831 -17.99 -7.25 -17.96
CA GLU A 831 -17.84 -7.12 -16.51
C GLU A 831 -18.75 -5.99 -16.05
N ILE A 832 -19.88 -6.34 -15.43
CA ILE A 832 -20.87 -5.37 -14.97
C ILE A 832 -20.64 -5.13 -13.48
N PHE A 833 -20.47 -3.87 -13.10
CA PHE A 833 -20.37 -3.50 -11.69
C PHE A 833 -21.73 -3.72 -11.00
N SER A 834 -21.79 -4.74 -10.16
CA SER A 834 -23.00 -5.21 -9.49
C SER A 834 -22.94 -4.90 -7.99
N ASP A 835 -24.09 -4.51 -7.44
CA ASP A 835 -24.32 -4.24 -6.02
C ASP A 835 -23.36 -3.24 -5.35
N GLY A 836 -22.66 -2.43 -6.13
CA GLY A 836 -21.71 -1.43 -5.65
C GLY A 836 -20.40 -2.01 -5.12
N GLU A 837 -20.15 -3.31 -5.30
CA GLU A 837 -19.11 -4.03 -4.57
C GLU A 837 -18.13 -4.78 -5.45
N ARG A 838 -18.57 -5.28 -6.61
CA ARG A 838 -17.73 -6.11 -7.48
C ARG A 838 -18.16 -6.07 -8.94
N TYR A 839 -17.25 -6.45 -9.82
CA TYR A 839 -17.55 -6.75 -11.20
C TYR A 839 -18.00 -8.20 -11.33
N VAL A 840 -19.08 -8.42 -12.07
CA VAL A 840 -19.62 -9.76 -12.35
C VAL A 840 -19.64 -9.97 -13.87
N PRO A 841 -19.04 -11.06 -14.36
CA PRO A 841 -19.00 -11.35 -15.79
C PRO A 841 -20.40 -11.77 -16.27
N HIS A 842 -20.87 -11.09 -17.32
CA HIS A 842 -22.10 -11.39 -18.04
C HIS A 842 -21.78 -11.64 -19.51
N PHE A 843 -22.60 -12.45 -20.17
CA PHE A 843 -22.56 -12.66 -21.60
C PHE A 843 -23.52 -11.70 -22.29
N TYR A 844 -23.00 -10.99 -23.29
CA TYR A 844 -23.73 -9.99 -24.04
C TYR A 844 -23.77 -10.37 -25.52
N ASN A 845 -24.98 -10.35 -26.09
CA ASN A 845 -25.22 -10.47 -27.52
C ASN A 845 -25.61 -9.09 -28.08
N PRO A 846 -24.74 -8.44 -28.88
CA PRO A 846 -25.01 -7.12 -29.43
C PRO A 846 -26.10 -7.10 -30.51
N ASP A 847 -26.31 -8.20 -31.23
CA ASP A 847 -27.30 -8.26 -32.33
C ASP A 847 -28.72 -8.31 -31.78
N GLU A 848 -28.91 -8.94 -30.61
CA GLU A 848 -30.20 -9.10 -29.95
C GLU A 848 -30.40 -8.15 -28.76
N ASP A 849 -29.36 -7.41 -28.37
CA ASP A 849 -29.31 -6.57 -27.15
C ASP A 849 -29.69 -7.35 -25.88
N ILE A 850 -29.14 -8.56 -25.75
CA ILE A 850 -29.38 -9.46 -24.61
C ILE A 850 -28.15 -9.52 -23.72
N VAL A 851 -28.35 -9.35 -22.41
CA VAL A 851 -27.35 -9.58 -21.36
C VAL A 851 -27.84 -10.72 -20.45
N THR A 852 -26.99 -11.72 -20.19
CA THR A 852 -27.33 -12.89 -19.36
C THR A 852 -26.13 -13.40 -18.56
N LEU A 853 -26.38 -14.08 -17.44
CA LEU A 853 -25.36 -14.82 -16.69
C LEU A 853 -25.12 -16.23 -17.26
N GLU A 854 -26.03 -16.74 -18.09
CA GLU A 854 -25.91 -18.06 -18.70
C GLU A 854 -24.90 -18.04 -19.84
N ASP A 855 -23.89 -18.91 -19.74
CA ASP A 855 -22.88 -19.08 -20.79
C ASP A 855 -23.51 -19.72 -22.04
N PRO A 856 -23.44 -19.08 -23.22
CA PRO A 856 -24.07 -19.57 -24.45
C PRO A 856 -23.46 -20.90 -24.96
N ARG A 857 -22.33 -21.34 -24.41
CA ARG A 857 -21.67 -22.63 -24.75
C ARG A 857 -22.19 -23.81 -23.92
N LEU A 858 -23.00 -23.55 -22.90
CA LEU A 858 -23.53 -24.56 -21.99
C LEU A 858 -24.99 -24.90 -22.31
N ASP A 859 -25.32 -26.19 -22.23
CA ASP A 859 -26.70 -26.67 -22.39
C ASP A 859 -27.58 -26.22 -21.23
N LEU A 860 -28.90 -26.11 -21.44
CA LEU A 860 -29.85 -25.67 -20.41
C LEU A 860 -29.70 -26.46 -19.10
N LEU A 861 -29.66 -25.72 -18.00
CA LEU A 861 -29.48 -26.27 -16.66
C LEU A 861 -30.84 -26.65 -16.05
N ASP A 862 -31.54 -27.61 -16.67
CA ASP A 862 -32.96 -27.90 -16.39
C ASP A 862 -33.25 -28.35 -14.94
N GLU A 863 -32.30 -28.97 -14.25
CA GLU A 863 -32.46 -29.43 -12.87
C GLU A 863 -32.21 -28.35 -11.81
N TRP A 864 -31.64 -27.21 -12.22
CA TRP A 864 -31.30 -26.11 -11.33
C TRP A 864 -32.03 -24.82 -11.72
N GLU A 865 -32.12 -23.91 -10.77
CA GLU A 865 -32.67 -22.57 -10.97
C GLU A 865 -31.79 -21.54 -10.27
N SER A 866 -31.57 -20.40 -10.93
CA SER A 866 -30.88 -19.27 -10.32
C SER A 866 -31.71 -18.71 -9.16
N ILE A 867 -31.03 -18.32 -8.10
CA ILE A 867 -31.66 -17.72 -6.92
C ILE A 867 -31.04 -16.35 -6.63
N GLU A 868 -31.85 -15.43 -6.13
CA GLU A 868 -31.32 -14.20 -5.53
C GLU A 868 -30.52 -14.55 -4.27
N HIS A 869 -29.33 -13.98 -4.13
CA HIS A 869 -28.44 -14.16 -2.99
C HIS A 869 -27.90 -12.80 -2.56
N GLU A 870 -27.92 -12.54 -1.27
CA GLU A 870 -27.35 -11.31 -0.70
C GLU A 870 -25.85 -11.52 -0.50
N VAL A 871 -25.03 -10.70 -1.16
CA VAL A 871 -23.56 -10.76 -1.09
C VAL A 871 -23.07 -10.74 0.36
N ASP A 872 -22.20 -11.67 0.73
CA ASP A 872 -21.48 -11.71 2.01
C ASP A 872 -19.97 -11.91 1.77
N ALA A 873 -19.13 -11.55 2.74
CA ALA A 873 -17.69 -11.72 2.69
C ALA A 873 -17.26 -13.20 2.58
N ASP A 874 -18.12 -14.13 3.02
CA ASP A 874 -17.93 -15.59 2.85
C ASP A 874 -18.05 -16.05 1.38
N ASP A 875 -18.57 -15.20 0.49
CA ASP A 875 -18.66 -15.52 -0.93
C ASP A 875 -17.29 -15.46 -1.63
N PRO A 876 -17.05 -16.34 -2.63
CA PRO A 876 -15.89 -16.21 -3.49
C PRO A 876 -15.96 -14.93 -4.33
N GLU A 877 -14.85 -14.56 -4.98
CA GLU A 877 -14.83 -13.42 -5.91
C GLU A 877 -15.82 -13.60 -7.07
N ILE A 878 -15.85 -14.83 -7.62
CA ILE A 878 -16.69 -15.20 -8.77
C ILE A 878 -17.67 -16.29 -8.34
N TYR A 879 -18.97 -15.98 -8.37
CA TYR A 879 -20.05 -16.92 -8.11
C TYR A 879 -21.32 -16.61 -8.89
N ASN A 880 -22.15 -17.65 -9.03
CA ASN A 880 -23.55 -17.55 -9.39
C ASN A 880 -24.34 -18.59 -8.57
N TYR A 881 -25.19 -18.13 -7.64
CA TYR A 881 -25.93 -19.04 -6.76
C TYR A 881 -27.12 -19.66 -7.49
N ILE A 882 -27.13 -20.99 -7.48
CA ILE A 882 -28.18 -21.81 -8.05
C ILE A 882 -28.70 -22.82 -7.03
N ARG A 883 -29.96 -23.22 -7.19
CA ARG A 883 -30.63 -24.22 -6.36
C ARG A 883 -31.10 -25.40 -7.20
N HIS A 884 -30.84 -26.61 -6.73
CA HIS A 884 -31.35 -27.82 -7.33
C HIS A 884 -32.86 -27.93 -7.06
N LYS A 885 -33.68 -28.05 -8.11
CA LYS A 885 -35.17 -28.00 -8.03
C LYS A 885 -35.77 -29.13 -7.17
N VAL A 886 -35.15 -30.31 -7.19
CA VAL A 886 -35.61 -31.48 -6.40
C VAL A 886 -34.99 -31.58 -5.00
N THR A 887 -33.66 -31.56 -4.89
CA THR A 887 -32.97 -31.77 -3.60
C THR A 887 -32.97 -30.53 -2.71
N GLY A 888 -33.15 -29.33 -3.29
CA GLY A 888 -33.02 -28.06 -2.60
C GLY A 888 -31.57 -27.67 -2.29
N GLU A 889 -30.58 -28.41 -2.79
CA GLU A 889 -29.16 -28.09 -2.64
C GLU A 889 -28.84 -26.74 -3.28
N ILE A 890 -28.05 -25.91 -2.61
CA ILE A 890 -27.64 -24.59 -3.08
C ILE A 890 -26.12 -24.60 -3.27
N THR A 891 -25.65 -24.08 -4.40
CA THR A 891 -24.22 -23.97 -4.71
C THR A 891 -23.93 -22.66 -5.46
N PRO A 892 -22.78 -22.01 -5.20
CA PRO A 892 -22.31 -20.84 -5.96
C PRO A 892 -21.58 -21.20 -7.27
N PHE A 893 -21.45 -22.51 -7.58
CA PHE A 893 -20.71 -23.03 -8.72
C PHE A 893 -21.64 -23.65 -9.75
N ASP A 894 -21.25 -23.59 -11.03
CA ASP A 894 -21.97 -24.28 -12.09
C ASP A 894 -21.62 -25.78 -12.08
N PRO A 895 -22.58 -26.69 -11.83
CA PRO A 895 -22.34 -28.14 -11.80
C PRO A 895 -21.87 -28.70 -13.15
N ARG A 896 -22.21 -28.05 -14.27
CA ARG A 896 -21.72 -28.41 -15.62
C ARG A 896 -20.21 -28.19 -15.73
N LEU A 897 -19.67 -27.28 -14.91
CA LEU A 897 -18.25 -26.93 -14.82
C LEU A 897 -17.54 -27.63 -13.65
N SER A 898 -18.19 -28.62 -13.02
CA SER A 898 -17.49 -29.57 -12.16
C SER A 898 -16.45 -30.37 -12.95
N ALA A 899 -15.45 -30.93 -12.28
CA ALA A 899 -14.44 -31.71 -12.96
C ALA A 899 -15.01 -32.91 -13.73
N ASP A 900 -16.04 -33.57 -13.19
CA ASP A 900 -16.73 -34.66 -13.88
C ASP A 900 -17.56 -34.15 -15.07
N GLY A 901 -18.22 -32.99 -14.93
CA GLY A 901 -18.94 -32.33 -16.04
C GLY A 901 -18.01 -31.96 -17.19
N LEU A 902 -16.83 -31.41 -16.88
CA LEU A 902 -15.80 -31.06 -17.86
C LEU A 902 -15.18 -32.31 -18.51
N ARG A 903 -14.87 -33.36 -17.74
CA ARG A 903 -14.39 -34.65 -18.29
C ARG A 903 -15.43 -35.27 -19.23
N ALA A 904 -16.71 -35.23 -18.87
CA ALA A 904 -17.80 -35.73 -19.73
C ALA A 904 -17.91 -34.94 -21.05
N ARG A 905 -17.51 -33.66 -21.06
CA ARG A 905 -17.39 -32.82 -22.26
C ARG A 905 -16.09 -33.04 -23.04
N GLY A 906 -15.19 -33.90 -22.56
CA GLY A 906 -13.91 -34.17 -23.22
C GLY A 906 -12.81 -33.16 -22.92
N VAL A 907 -12.98 -32.31 -21.90
CA VAL A 907 -11.93 -31.38 -21.46
C VAL A 907 -10.77 -32.19 -20.88
N PRO A 908 -9.52 -31.97 -21.32
CA PRO A 908 -8.35 -32.76 -20.94
C PRO A 908 -7.82 -32.34 -19.56
N LEU A 909 -8.63 -32.54 -18.52
CA LEU A 909 -8.24 -32.24 -17.14
C LEU A 909 -7.11 -33.18 -16.68
N ARG A 910 -6.09 -32.59 -16.05
CA ARG A 910 -4.99 -33.31 -15.41
C ARG A 910 -4.71 -32.75 -14.01
N GLN A 911 -4.10 -33.57 -13.17
CA GLN A 911 -3.62 -33.15 -11.85
C GLN A 911 -2.23 -32.52 -11.98
N PHE A 912 -1.97 -31.50 -11.17
CA PHE A 912 -0.68 -30.85 -10.99
C PHE A 912 -0.31 -30.90 -9.51
N ASP A 913 0.90 -31.37 -9.22
CA ASP A 913 1.41 -31.50 -7.86
C ASP A 913 2.33 -30.30 -7.57
N LEU A 914 1.80 -29.30 -6.85
CA LEU A 914 2.52 -28.06 -6.53
C LEU A 914 3.35 -28.22 -5.27
N THR A 915 4.58 -27.70 -5.27
CA THR A 915 5.53 -27.75 -4.14
C THR A 915 6.13 -26.42 -3.74
#